data_AF-A0A0L7KQ46-F1
#
_entry.id   AF-A0A0L7KQ46-F1
#
_cell.length_a   1.000
_cell.length_b   1.000
_cell.length_c   1.000
_cell.angle_alpha   90.00
_cell.angle_beta   90.00
_cell.angle_gamma   90.00
#
_symmetry.space_group_name_H-M   'P 1'
#
loop_
_entity.id
_entity.type
_entity.pdbx_description
1 polymer ?
#
loop_
_entity_poly.entity_id
_entity_poly.type
_entity_poly.pdbx_seq_one_letter_code
_entity_poly.pdbx_strand_id
1 'polypeptide(L)'
;MHVLTVPLDYSQGLMAENAVEWTVINPKSITMGQLYGQFDAVSHEWSDVFDGPVDAIWIENLNTVLDDNKKLCLMSGEIIQLAPTTNLIFEPMDLEAASPATVSRCGMIYMEPKGLGWKCLLDSWINTLPHTLHNVNRHLIRTLFNRFMSPLLWLVEYSGKAKVIETLKYPREIAKPEKQYIFPLPKDGLGKGKWKPWQDDVESAPPISKDTPPNQILVTTLDSVRYLALFRLMVTHHKAVMMVGPTGTGKSSYIIDYLIRRVDTKIYKALIMAFSAQTNCNQTQDIIMGKLDKRRKGIFGPPIGCHCVVFVDDVSMPQSETYGAQPPIEVLRQGIDLGLWYDRKLNIPMHLIDVQFMCAMSKPTPGAKLITPRLSRHFSFFCIDEFDDDTLRCRLNMLPTPAKSHYTFNLRDFSRVILGVLMAGPEVIPSVQSMKRLWVHECLRVFADRLVEDADRQWFVKCLREATALRLNESFDKMLSRLLNGPKDKEITDLHLRYLIYCDFANPRADTRFYMETINMEHLNTTVDAYLAEFAIEHVSRICRVLAQPSSHALLVGLGGSGRQSLTRLAAHINEYDLFQVEMSKTYGKNEWREDLKTLLKKSSTPDLHMIDRQRDKSLQTDGSPTALYTYFVIIVRDQLHIVLAMSPAGTALRTRIRKFPALVNCCTIDWFQLTQLERDTAIKLCQMFHVNTQELTREFLLRMKRYNYVTPTAYLELINMFKALLNKKRVELRSSERRYITGLDQLATAAKQVAALQKSLEVLQPKLAAGAAAVAEITAIVEKEKEGVALIEAGVLADQAAAEEQAAEAQGIKNECDADLAEAMPILNSALAALDTLTPQDITFIKTMKSPPRGIKLVMEAICILKDVKADKLPNPSGLGTIEDYWGPSKKLLNDIKFLESLQNYDKDNIPPAVMKKLMATVMQDDGFVPEKIKSVSNAAEGMCKWVIAMTKYDKVAKVVAPKKQKLAAAQAVYDKAMAALAVQMKLGKLEDALSEQKEHQMMLDEEVLDCSNKLKRAEMLISGLGDILIAAGIIAYLGPFTAIFRIQQVKKWAHACHDCGIVCTLDFSLIKSLGEPVTIQQWNIDGLPSDDFSVESAIIIMTARRWPLMIDPQGQANRWIKTMEKPNNICIVRMTQADLGRPNQTSSFRHSSVFPTKVNGRRPRNILFSF
;
A
#
# COMPACT_ATOMS: atom_id res chain seq x y z
N MET A 1 -29.66 -53.18 -17.64
CA MET A 1 -30.32 -54.24 -16.87
C MET A 1 -31.66 -54.47 -17.50
N HIS A 2 -31.63 -55.00 -18.72
CA HIS A 2 -32.81 -55.67 -19.21
C HIS A 2 -32.85 -57.00 -18.46
N VAL A 3 -33.79 -57.16 -17.52
CA VAL A 3 -34.09 -58.47 -16.92
C VAL A 3 -34.83 -59.30 -17.98
N LEU A 4 -34.10 -59.70 -19.02
CA LEU A 4 -34.63 -60.59 -20.04
C LEU A 4 -34.50 -62.03 -19.53
N THR A 5 -35.58 -62.58 -18.99
CA THR A 5 -35.86 -64.01 -19.19
C THR A 5 -36.10 -64.20 -20.69
N VAL A 6 -35.34 -65.07 -21.35
CA VAL A 6 -35.60 -65.47 -22.74
C VAL A 6 -35.85 -66.97 -22.75
N PRO A 7 -37.03 -67.44 -23.18
CA PRO A 7 -37.23 -68.85 -23.46
C PRO A 7 -36.42 -69.24 -24.69
N LEU A 8 -35.57 -70.27 -24.56
CA LEU A 8 -34.82 -70.87 -25.65
C LEU A 8 -35.71 -71.75 -26.53
N ASP A 9 -36.61 -71.17 -27.33
CA ASP A 9 -36.99 -71.79 -28.62
C ASP A 9 -37.70 -70.82 -29.58
N TYR A 10 -37.08 -70.53 -30.74
CA TYR A 10 -37.71 -69.76 -31.83
C TYR A 10 -38.66 -70.63 -32.67
N SER A 11 -38.52 -71.96 -32.59
CA SER A 11 -39.20 -72.94 -33.45
C SER A 11 -40.66 -73.21 -33.07
N GLN A 12 -41.04 -72.95 -31.81
CA GLN A 12 -42.30 -73.45 -31.23
C GLN A 12 -43.39 -72.38 -31.03
N GLY A 13 -43.09 -71.10 -31.29
CA GLY A 13 -44.08 -70.01 -31.18
C GLY A 13 -44.44 -69.56 -29.75
N LEU A 14 -43.79 -70.11 -28.72
CA LEU A 14 -44.12 -69.96 -27.29
C LEU A 14 -43.74 -68.58 -26.67
N MET A 15 -43.35 -67.60 -27.49
CA MET A 15 -42.92 -66.25 -27.04
C MET A 15 -43.98 -65.49 -26.22
N ALA A 16 -45.26 -65.87 -26.31
CA ALA A 16 -46.35 -65.24 -25.57
C ALA A 16 -46.66 -65.91 -24.21
N GLU A 17 -46.12 -67.11 -23.94
CA GLU A 17 -46.52 -67.90 -22.75
C GLU A 17 -45.73 -67.54 -21.48
N ASN A 18 -44.51 -67.03 -21.62
CA ASN A 18 -43.66 -66.60 -20.51
C ASN A 18 -43.36 -65.11 -20.62
N ALA A 19 -44.27 -64.28 -20.11
CA ALA A 19 -44.10 -62.82 -20.10
C ALA A 19 -42.91 -62.41 -19.21
N VAL A 20 -42.16 -61.41 -19.68
CA VAL A 20 -40.86 -61.02 -19.14
C VAL A 20 -40.96 -59.63 -18.53
N GLU A 21 -41.06 -59.54 -17.21
CA GLU A 21 -41.05 -58.26 -16.50
C GLU A 21 -39.61 -57.79 -16.26
N TRP A 22 -39.30 -56.55 -16.65
CA TRP A 22 -37.92 -56.03 -16.60
C TRP A 22 -37.82 -54.57 -16.17
N THR A 23 -36.73 -54.24 -15.47
CA THR A 23 -36.49 -52.92 -14.87
C THR A 23 -35.02 -52.50 -15.02
N VAL A 24 -34.77 -51.26 -15.48
CA VAL A 24 -33.43 -50.71 -15.83
C VAL A 24 -33.14 -49.44 -15.01
N ILE A 25 -32.06 -49.38 -14.19
CA ILE A 25 -31.79 -48.23 -13.29
C ILE A 25 -30.30 -47.81 -13.15
N ASN A 26 -29.86 -46.61 -13.49
CA ASN A 26 -28.40 -46.34 -13.47
C ASN A 26 -27.75 -46.18 -12.05
N PRO A 27 -26.86 -47.09 -11.56
CA PRO A 27 -26.19 -47.04 -10.26
C PRO A 27 -25.09 -45.99 -10.22
N LYS A 28 -24.72 -45.45 -11.39
CA LYS A 28 -23.89 -44.26 -11.54
C LYS A 28 -24.72 -43.00 -11.80
N SER A 29 -26.06 -43.09 -11.93
CA SER A 29 -26.94 -41.90 -11.89
C SER A 29 -27.43 -41.58 -10.48
N ILE A 30 -27.52 -42.57 -9.59
CA ILE A 30 -27.76 -42.40 -8.15
C ILE A 30 -26.45 -42.53 -7.35
N THR A 31 -26.44 -42.18 -6.07
CA THR A 31 -25.24 -42.33 -5.23
C THR A 31 -25.16 -43.72 -4.61
N MET A 32 -23.95 -44.18 -4.23
CA MET A 32 -23.74 -45.49 -3.59
C MET A 32 -24.62 -45.71 -2.35
N GLY A 33 -24.84 -44.67 -1.53
CA GLY A 33 -25.71 -44.75 -0.34
C GLY A 33 -27.22 -44.76 -0.66
N GLN A 34 -27.62 -44.50 -1.91
CA GLN A 34 -28.98 -44.65 -2.41
C GLN A 34 -29.17 -45.97 -3.18
N LEU A 35 -28.06 -46.69 -3.43
CA LEU A 35 -28.00 -47.90 -4.25
C LEU A 35 -28.07 -49.19 -3.39
N TYR A 36 -27.43 -49.17 -2.22
CA TYR A 36 -27.39 -50.26 -1.22
C TYR A 36 -27.94 -49.82 0.15
N GLY A 37 -28.61 -48.67 0.19
CA GLY A 37 -28.93 -47.93 1.40
C GLY A 37 -27.70 -47.36 2.14
N GLN A 38 -27.95 -46.35 2.95
CA GLN A 38 -26.96 -45.75 3.85
C GLN A 38 -27.67 -45.40 5.15
N PHE A 39 -27.14 -45.88 6.28
CA PHE A 39 -27.67 -45.55 7.59
C PHE A 39 -27.56 -44.04 7.86
N ASP A 40 -28.69 -43.34 7.82
CA ASP A 40 -28.82 -41.98 8.35
C ASP A 40 -29.08 -42.06 9.87
N ALA A 41 -28.10 -41.57 10.64
CA ALA A 41 -28.14 -41.54 12.09
C ALA A 41 -29.24 -40.61 12.68
N VAL A 42 -29.95 -39.87 11.83
CA VAL A 42 -31.07 -38.99 12.23
C VAL A 42 -32.45 -39.60 11.92
N SER A 43 -32.57 -40.48 10.92
CA SER A 43 -33.87 -40.93 10.39
C SER A 43 -34.13 -42.44 10.35
N HIS A 44 -33.10 -43.30 10.45
CA HIS A 44 -33.24 -44.77 10.56
C HIS A 44 -33.96 -45.52 9.39
N GLU A 45 -34.01 -44.98 8.17
CA GLU A 45 -34.66 -45.62 6.99
C GLU A 45 -33.67 -46.14 5.89
N TRP A 46 -34.12 -47.03 4.99
CA TRP A 46 -33.30 -47.76 3.97
C TRP A 46 -34.02 -47.92 2.60
N SER A 47 -33.28 -48.05 1.47
CA SER A 47 -33.81 -48.30 0.09
C SER A 47 -32.76 -48.55 -1.03
N ASP A 48 -33.08 -49.31 -2.09
CA ASP A 48 -32.15 -49.85 -3.14
C ASP A 48 -32.68 -49.88 -4.62
N VAL A 49 -31.83 -49.72 -5.68
CA VAL A 49 -32.18 -49.89 -7.16
C VAL A 49 -30.98 -49.92 -8.20
N PHE A 50 -30.90 -50.81 -9.24
CA PHE A 50 -29.65 -51.16 -10.06
C PHE A 50 -29.62 -51.20 -11.65
N ASP A 51 -28.43 -50.96 -12.32
CA ASP A 51 -28.00 -51.08 -13.77
C ASP A 51 -26.92 -50.09 -14.37
N GLY A 52 -25.61 -50.40 -14.45
CA GLY A 52 -24.71 -49.45 -15.18
C GLY A 52 -23.25 -49.82 -15.29
N PRO A 53 -22.34 -48.82 -15.51
CA PRO A 53 -20.91 -49.07 -15.66
C PRO A 53 -20.35 -49.87 -14.48
N VAL A 54 -19.81 -51.05 -14.77
CA VAL A 54 -19.28 -51.99 -13.77
C VAL A 54 -18.00 -51.42 -13.17
N ASP A 55 -17.97 -51.38 -11.84
CA ASP A 55 -16.91 -50.78 -11.03
C ASP A 55 -16.81 -51.62 -9.74
N ALA A 56 -15.59 -52.00 -9.37
CA ALA A 56 -15.24 -52.76 -8.17
C ALA A 56 -16.02 -52.32 -6.91
N ILE A 57 -16.19 -51.01 -6.70
CA ILE A 57 -16.85 -50.43 -5.50
C ILE A 57 -18.26 -50.97 -5.26
N TRP A 58 -19.02 -51.27 -6.33
CA TRP A 58 -20.39 -51.75 -6.20
C TRP A 58 -20.55 -53.23 -6.56
N ILE A 59 -19.88 -53.68 -7.62
CA ILE A 59 -20.02 -55.07 -8.07
C ILE A 59 -19.52 -56.08 -7.03
N GLU A 60 -18.54 -55.70 -6.18
CA GLU A 60 -18.05 -56.58 -5.12
C GLU A 60 -19.09 -56.87 -4.03
N ASN A 61 -19.98 -55.91 -3.73
CA ASN A 61 -21.09 -56.11 -2.80
C ASN A 61 -22.17 -57.05 -3.37
N LEU A 62 -22.14 -57.33 -4.67
CA LEU A 62 -23.00 -58.33 -5.32
C LEU A 62 -22.31 -59.69 -5.49
N ASN A 63 -21.06 -59.87 -5.04
CA ASN A 63 -20.34 -61.14 -5.21
C ASN A 63 -21.09 -62.35 -4.62
N THR A 64 -21.90 -62.19 -3.56
CA THR A 64 -22.76 -63.24 -2.96
C THR A 64 -24.07 -63.48 -3.72
N VAL A 65 -24.47 -62.53 -4.57
CA VAL A 65 -25.64 -62.60 -5.47
C VAL A 65 -25.27 -63.25 -6.80
N LEU A 66 -24.06 -62.98 -7.27
CA LEU A 66 -23.48 -63.51 -8.52
C LEU A 66 -22.88 -64.92 -8.34
N ASP A 67 -22.68 -65.32 -7.09
CA ASP A 67 -22.36 -66.68 -6.63
C ASP A 67 -23.61 -67.58 -6.68
N ASP A 68 -23.42 -68.90 -6.78
CA ASP A 68 -24.48 -69.93 -6.70
C ASP A 68 -25.42 -69.75 -5.49
N ASN A 69 -24.92 -69.13 -4.42
CA ASN A 69 -25.69 -68.72 -3.24
C ASN A 69 -26.91 -67.82 -3.54
N LYS A 70 -26.86 -66.97 -4.58
CA LYS A 70 -27.93 -66.02 -4.97
C LYS A 70 -28.51 -65.17 -3.80
N LYS A 71 -27.66 -64.75 -2.86
CA LYS A 71 -28.05 -63.98 -1.65
C LYS A 71 -27.55 -62.55 -1.70
N LEU A 72 -28.46 -61.58 -1.59
CA LEU A 72 -28.15 -60.18 -1.38
C LEU A 72 -28.08 -59.91 0.12
N CYS A 73 -26.90 -59.59 0.62
CA CYS A 73 -26.70 -59.18 2.01
C CYS A 73 -26.68 -57.65 2.08
N LEU A 74 -27.66 -57.06 2.76
CA LEU A 74 -27.75 -55.62 2.97
C LEU A 74 -26.89 -55.19 4.17
N MET A 75 -26.48 -53.93 4.19
CA MET A 75 -25.73 -53.34 5.32
C MET A 75 -26.56 -53.25 6.62
N SER A 76 -27.88 -53.43 6.55
CA SER A 76 -28.79 -53.62 7.68
C SER A 76 -28.64 -54.98 8.37
N GLY A 77 -27.95 -55.94 7.75
CA GLY A 77 -27.90 -57.35 8.16
C GLY A 77 -29.03 -58.21 7.60
N GLU A 78 -29.96 -57.63 6.84
CA GLU A 78 -31.01 -58.37 6.13
C GLU A 78 -30.42 -59.15 4.94
N ILE A 79 -30.90 -60.38 4.74
CA ILE A 79 -30.44 -61.28 3.67
C ILE A 79 -31.63 -61.62 2.78
N ILE A 80 -31.61 -61.13 1.55
CA ILE A 80 -32.65 -61.35 0.54
C ILE A 80 -32.18 -62.46 -0.41
N GLN A 81 -32.91 -63.57 -0.45
CA GLN A 81 -32.67 -64.67 -1.39
C GLN A 81 -33.34 -64.35 -2.74
N LEU A 82 -32.58 -64.28 -3.83
CA LEU A 82 -33.19 -64.15 -5.17
C LEU A 82 -33.82 -65.47 -5.62
N ALA A 83 -34.93 -65.36 -6.34
CA ALA A 83 -35.59 -66.51 -6.95
C ALA A 83 -34.69 -67.15 -8.03
N PRO A 84 -34.75 -68.47 -8.25
CA PRO A 84 -33.96 -69.13 -9.29
C PRO A 84 -34.19 -68.57 -10.69
N THR A 85 -35.41 -68.06 -10.96
CA THR A 85 -35.87 -67.44 -12.21
C THR A 85 -35.39 -65.99 -12.41
N THR A 86 -34.82 -65.35 -11.39
CA THR A 86 -34.29 -63.98 -11.50
C THR A 86 -32.94 -63.99 -12.21
N ASN A 87 -32.85 -63.26 -13.33
CA ASN A 87 -31.63 -63.07 -14.10
C ASN A 87 -31.10 -61.64 -13.95
N LEU A 88 -29.79 -61.49 -13.78
CA LEU A 88 -29.11 -60.20 -13.76
C LEU A 88 -28.30 -60.06 -15.06
N ILE A 89 -28.58 -59.03 -15.87
CA ILE A 89 -27.85 -58.74 -17.11
C ILE A 89 -27.18 -57.38 -17.00
N PHE A 90 -25.86 -57.39 -17.05
CA PHE A 90 -25.04 -56.19 -17.14
C PHE A 90 -24.69 -55.90 -18.60
N GLU A 91 -24.83 -54.64 -19.00
CA GLU A 91 -24.31 -54.15 -20.27
C GLU A 91 -23.13 -53.19 -20.03
N PRO A 92 -21.91 -53.69 -19.79
CA PRO A 92 -20.71 -52.87 -19.77
C PRO A 92 -20.28 -52.47 -21.20
N MET A 93 -19.37 -51.50 -21.33
CA MET A 93 -18.64 -51.27 -22.59
C MET A 93 -17.33 -52.07 -22.63
N ASP A 94 -16.67 -52.13 -21.48
CA ASP A 94 -15.43 -52.82 -21.19
C ASP A 94 -15.48 -53.33 -19.73
N LEU A 95 -14.50 -54.14 -19.34
CA LEU A 95 -14.38 -54.70 -17.99
C LEU A 95 -13.06 -54.29 -17.32
N GLU A 96 -12.45 -53.16 -17.72
CA GLU A 96 -11.14 -52.75 -17.19
C GLU A 96 -11.15 -52.50 -15.66
N ALA A 97 -12.31 -52.15 -15.11
CA ALA A 97 -12.53 -51.88 -13.69
C ALA A 97 -13.09 -53.08 -12.89
N ALA A 98 -13.20 -54.27 -13.48
CA ALA A 98 -13.76 -55.47 -12.83
C ALA A 98 -12.66 -56.49 -12.49
N SER A 99 -12.74 -57.11 -11.30
CA SER A 99 -11.80 -58.17 -10.92
C SER A 99 -12.05 -59.44 -11.74
N PRO A 100 -11.00 -60.20 -12.16
CA PRO A 100 -11.19 -61.49 -12.83
C PRO A 100 -12.04 -62.49 -12.02
N ALA A 101 -11.99 -62.40 -10.68
CA ALA A 101 -12.77 -63.25 -9.76
C ALA A 101 -14.26 -62.85 -9.64
N THR A 102 -14.62 -61.64 -10.08
CA THR A 102 -16.01 -61.20 -10.28
C THR A 102 -16.49 -61.60 -11.67
N VAL A 103 -15.64 -61.42 -12.69
CA VAL A 103 -15.93 -61.81 -14.09
C VAL A 103 -16.16 -63.32 -14.20
N SER A 104 -15.40 -64.16 -13.47
CA SER A 104 -15.58 -65.62 -13.47
C SER A 104 -16.90 -66.11 -12.88
N ARG A 105 -17.67 -65.24 -12.19
CA ARG A 105 -19.01 -65.53 -11.66
C ARG A 105 -20.12 -65.20 -12.68
N CYS A 106 -19.77 -64.56 -13.80
CA CYS A 106 -20.73 -64.04 -14.77
C CYS A 106 -20.67 -64.80 -16.11
N GLY A 107 -21.83 -65.04 -16.72
CA GLY A 107 -21.89 -65.48 -18.12
C GLY A 107 -21.53 -64.33 -19.07
N MET A 108 -20.47 -64.51 -19.86
CA MET A 108 -19.95 -63.44 -20.73
C MET A 108 -20.42 -63.60 -22.18
N ILE A 109 -21.18 -62.60 -22.67
CA ILE A 109 -21.63 -62.51 -24.06
C ILE A 109 -20.87 -61.36 -24.76
N TYR A 110 -19.96 -61.71 -25.66
CA TYR A 110 -19.21 -60.74 -26.46
C TYR A 110 -19.96 -60.45 -27.78
N MET A 111 -20.32 -59.18 -27.99
CA MET A 111 -20.89 -58.71 -29.27
C MET A 111 -19.83 -57.94 -30.06
N GLU A 112 -19.52 -58.37 -31.28
CA GLU A 112 -18.62 -57.62 -32.18
C GLU A 112 -19.37 -56.48 -32.88
N PRO A 113 -19.03 -55.19 -32.64
CA PRO A 113 -19.78 -54.07 -33.23
C PRO A 113 -19.71 -54.02 -34.77
N LYS A 114 -18.64 -54.56 -35.37
CA LYS A 114 -18.47 -54.65 -36.82
C LYS A 114 -19.47 -55.61 -37.48
N GLY A 115 -19.97 -56.60 -36.74
CA GLY A 115 -20.92 -57.60 -37.25
C GLY A 115 -22.31 -57.05 -37.53
N LEU A 116 -22.80 -56.07 -36.75
CA LEU A 116 -24.14 -55.49 -36.96
C LEU A 116 -24.19 -54.50 -38.14
N GLY A 117 -23.16 -53.65 -38.30
CA GLY A 117 -23.05 -52.69 -39.39
C GLY A 117 -24.19 -51.66 -39.49
N TRP A 118 -24.13 -50.80 -40.51
CA TRP A 118 -25.14 -49.75 -40.74
C TRP A 118 -26.42 -50.28 -41.40
N LYS A 119 -26.39 -51.47 -42.02
CA LYS A 119 -27.54 -52.06 -42.74
C LYS A 119 -28.68 -52.41 -41.80
N CYS A 120 -28.38 -52.99 -40.63
CA CYS A 120 -29.38 -53.29 -39.60
C CYS A 120 -30.09 -52.03 -39.09
N LEU A 121 -29.38 -50.89 -38.97
CA LEU A 121 -29.98 -49.60 -38.64
C LEU A 121 -30.90 -49.08 -39.76
N LEU A 122 -30.47 -49.19 -41.02
CA LEU A 122 -31.31 -48.82 -42.16
C LEU A 122 -32.59 -49.65 -42.22
N ASP A 123 -32.51 -50.96 -42.06
CA ASP A 123 -33.68 -51.84 -42.13
C ASP A 123 -34.63 -51.60 -40.95
N SER A 124 -34.09 -51.36 -39.74
CA SER A 124 -34.87 -50.88 -38.59
C SER A 124 -35.60 -49.56 -38.92
N TRP A 125 -34.90 -48.56 -39.44
CA TRP A 125 -35.51 -47.28 -39.82
C TRP A 125 -36.57 -47.43 -40.90
N ILE A 126 -36.33 -48.22 -41.95
CA ILE A 126 -37.32 -48.51 -42.98
C ILE A 126 -38.57 -49.14 -42.36
N ASN A 127 -38.42 -50.09 -41.42
CA ASN A 127 -39.55 -50.70 -40.74
C ASN A 127 -40.35 -49.70 -39.89
N THR A 128 -39.70 -48.68 -39.31
CA THR A 128 -40.38 -47.60 -38.57
C THR A 128 -41.01 -46.50 -39.43
N LEU A 129 -40.78 -46.45 -40.75
CA LEU A 129 -41.39 -45.44 -41.62
C LEU A 129 -42.93 -45.61 -41.67
N PRO A 130 -43.72 -44.52 -41.78
CA PRO A 130 -45.18 -44.59 -41.85
C PRO A 130 -45.69 -45.49 -42.99
N HIS A 131 -46.69 -46.34 -42.71
CA HIS A 131 -47.28 -47.24 -43.72
C HIS A 131 -47.87 -46.52 -44.94
N THR A 132 -48.16 -45.22 -44.84
CA THR A 132 -48.54 -44.34 -45.95
C THR A 132 -47.45 -44.15 -47.00
N LEU A 133 -46.17 -44.43 -46.68
CA LEU A 133 -45.07 -44.36 -47.64
C LEU A 133 -45.00 -45.64 -48.49
N HIS A 134 -45.38 -45.53 -49.76
CA HIS A 134 -45.42 -46.64 -50.72
C HIS A 134 -44.08 -47.41 -50.80
N ASN A 135 -44.17 -48.75 -50.92
CA ASN A 135 -43.05 -49.67 -51.13
C ASN A 135 -42.02 -49.24 -52.19
N VAL A 136 -42.42 -48.55 -53.27
CA VAL A 136 -41.47 -48.02 -54.28
C VAL A 136 -40.50 -47.01 -53.67
N ASN A 137 -41.00 -46.10 -52.82
CA ASN A 137 -40.17 -45.12 -52.13
C ASN A 137 -39.25 -45.79 -51.10
N ARG A 138 -39.75 -46.80 -50.37
CA ARG A 138 -38.96 -47.61 -49.43
C ARG A 138 -37.82 -48.37 -50.13
N HIS A 139 -38.07 -48.84 -51.35
CA HIS A 139 -37.05 -49.47 -52.19
C HIS A 139 -36.04 -48.44 -52.70
N LEU A 140 -36.47 -47.26 -53.17
CA LEU A 140 -35.59 -46.17 -53.62
C LEU A 140 -34.64 -45.70 -52.51
N ILE A 141 -35.20 -45.22 -51.39
CA ILE A 141 -34.88 -45.68 -50.02
C ILE A 141 -33.57 -46.48 -49.87
N ARG A 142 -33.78 -47.80 -49.70
CA ARG A 142 -32.76 -48.82 -49.50
C ARG A 142 -31.68 -48.83 -50.60
N THR A 143 -32.05 -48.60 -51.86
CA THR A 143 -31.13 -48.60 -53.01
C THR A 143 -30.15 -47.43 -52.97
N LEU A 144 -30.59 -46.23 -52.59
CA LEU A 144 -29.71 -45.06 -52.44
C LEU A 144 -28.68 -45.27 -51.32
N PHE A 145 -29.11 -45.78 -50.16
CA PHE A 145 -28.20 -46.11 -49.07
C PHE A 145 -27.20 -47.21 -49.47
N ASN A 146 -27.66 -48.32 -50.07
CA ASN A 146 -26.76 -49.38 -50.55
C ASN A 146 -25.77 -48.91 -51.61
N ARG A 147 -26.15 -47.97 -52.47
CA ARG A 147 -25.27 -47.41 -53.51
C ARG A 147 -24.22 -46.45 -52.97
N PHE A 148 -24.58 -45.59 -52.01
CA PHE A 148 -23.71 -44.47 -51.60
C PHE A 148 -23.09 -44.63 -50.21
N MET A 149 -23.71 -45.35 -49.26
CA MET A 149 -23.26 -45.36 -47.88
C MET A 149 -21.89 -46.04 -47.70
N SER A 150 -21.65 -47.20 -48.34
CA SER A 150 -20.34 -47.85 -48.24
C SER A 150 -19.19 -47.01 -48.86
N PRO A 151 -19.32 -46.44 -50.08
CA PRO A 151 -18.33 -45.49 -50.59
C PRO A 151 -18.13 -44.24 -49.73
N LEU A 152 -19.20 -43.67 -49.15
CA LEU A 152 -19.13 -42.48 -48.30
C LEU A 152 -18.46 -42.76 -46.96
N LEU A 153 -18.78 -43.88 -46.30
CA LEU A 153 -18.11 -44.31 -45.08
C LEU A 153 -16.64 -44.61 -45.33
N TRP A 154 -16.32 -45.34 -46.41
CA TRP A 154 -14.93 -45.59 -46.79
C TRP A 154 -14.16 -44.29 -47.08
N LEU A 155 -14.80 -43.33 -47.77
CA LEU A 155 -14.24 -42.00 -47.97
C LEU A 155 -13.99 -41.29 -46.64
N VAL A 156 -14.92 -41.30 -45.68
CA VAL A 156 -14.75 -40.64 -44.37
C VAL A 156 -13.67 -41.33 -43.51
N GLU A 157 -13.59 -42.66 -43.54
CA GLU A 157 -12.58 -43.44 -42.82
C GLU A 157 -11.17 -43.24 -43.39
N TYR A 158 -11.03 -43.10 -44.72
CA TYR A 158 -9.73 -43.00 -45.39
C TYR A 158 -9.34 -41.59 -45.85
N SER A 159 -10.23 -40.59 -45.94
CA SER A 159 -9.86 -39.24 -46.43
C SER A 159 -8.96 -38.43 -45.49
N GLY A 160 -8.72 -38.94 -44.28
CA GLY A 160 -7.60 -38.52 -43.43
C GLY A 160 -6.22 -39.02 -43.91
N LYS A 161 -6.13 -39.81 -44.99
CA LYS A 161 -4.91 -40.37 -45.58
C LYS A 161 -4.96 -40.34 -47.12
N ALA A 162 -3.87 -39.92 -47.76
CA ALA A 162 -3.78 -39.70 -49.21
C ALA A 162 -4.03 -40.94 -50.13
N LYS A 163 -4.25 -42.14 -49.59
CA LYS A 163 -4.41 -43.40 -50.36
C LYS A 163 -5.76 -43.59 -51.06
N VAL A 164 -6.74 -42.73 -50.80
CA VAL A 164 -8.10 -42.80 -51.38
C VAL A 164 -8.08 -42.75 -52.91
N ILE A 165 -7.37 -41.78 -53.47
CA ILE A 165 -7.34 -41.47 -54.91
C ILE A 165 -6.67 -42.61 -55.69
N GLU A 166 -5.58 -43.13 -55.15
CA GLU A 166 -4.76 -44.21 -55.72
C GLU A 166 -5.52 -45.55 -55.79
N THR A 167 -6.37 -45.83 -54.78
CA THR A 167 -7.05 -47.13 -54.65
C THR A 167 -8.34 -47.23 -55.47
N LEU A 168 -9.14 -46.16 -55.59
CA LEU A 168 -10.46 -46.21 -56.25
C LEU A 168 -10.46 -45.91 -57.75
N LYS A 169 -9.35 -45.42 -58.33
CA LYS A 169 -9.27 -44.98 -59.74
C LYS A 169 -10.40 -44.04 -60.20
N TYR A 170 -10.97 -43.23 -59.29
CA TYR A 170 -12.03 -42.29 -59.63
C TYR A 170 -11.45 -41.04 -60.31
N PRO A 171 -11.88 -40.69 -61.53
CA PRO A 171 -11.34 -39.54 -62.24
C PRO A 171 -12.02 -38.25 -61.79
N ARG A 172 -11.22 -37.38 -61.13
CA ARG A 172 -11.43 -35.99 -60.67
C ARG A 172 -11.48 -35.84 -59.15
N GLU A 173 -10.71 -34.88 -58.66
CA GLU A 173 -11.07 -34.17 -57.42
C GLU A 173 -12.47 -33.57 -57.60
N ILE A 174 -13.36 -33.86 -56.66
CA ILE A 174 -14.64 -33.17 -56.58
C ILE A 174 -14.34 -31.78 -56.02
N ALA A 175 -14.19 -30.80 -56.91
CA ALA A 175 -14.07 -29.40 -56.53
C ALA A 175 -15.22 -29.03 -55.58
N LYS A 176 -14.92 -28.29 -54.50
CA LYS A 176 -15.96 -27.74 -53.63
C LYS A 176 -16.94 -26.94 -54.51
N PRO A 177 -18.26 -27.18 -54.43
CA PRO A 177 -19.21 -26.52 -55.31
C PRO A 177 -19.12 -25.00 -55.11
N GLU A 178 -19.00 -24.25 -56.23
CA GLU A 178 -18.78 -22.79 -56.23
C GLU A 178 -19.85 -22.01 -55.45
N LYS A 179 -21.05 -22.58 -55.34
CA LYS A 179 -22.15 -22.08 -54.54
C LYS A 179 -22.67 -23.20 -53.65
N GLN A 180 -22.85 -22.90 -52.36
CA GLN A 180 -23.42 -23.84 -51.40
C GLN A 180 -24.94 -23.64 -51.36
N TYR A 181 -25.71 -24.73 -51.51
CA TYR A 181 -27.17 -24.69 -51.59
C TYR A 181 -27.85 -25.43 -50.44
N ILE A 182 -29.05 -24.96 -50.07
CA ILE A 182 -30.06 -25.67 -49.28
C ILE A 182 -31.18 -26.16 -50.22
N PHE A 183 -31.78 -27.30 -49.89
CA PHE A 183 -33.07 -27.73 -50.46
C PHE A 183 -34.20 -27.51 -49.42
N PRO A 184 -34.79 -26.31 -49.35
CA PRO A 184 -35.92 -26.04 -48.45
C PRO A 184 -37.16 -26.80 -48.93
N LEU A 185 -37.76 -27.58 -48.03
CA LEU A 185 -39.09 -28.14 -48.24
C LEU A 185 -40.15 -27.02 -48.15
N PRO A 186 -41.19 -27.01 -49.02
CA PRO A 186 -42.29 -26.07 -48.92
C PRO A 186 -42.99 -26.15 -47.56
N LYS A 187 -43.32 -25.00 -46.95
CA LYS A 187 -43.98 -24.95 -45.63
C LYS A 187 -45.29 -25.74 -45.58
N ASP A 188 -46.00 -25.77 -46.70
CA ASP A 188 -47.33 -26.38 -46.83
C ASP A 188 -47.28 -27.80 -47.40
N GLY A 189 -46.09 -28.39 -47.56
CA GLY A 189 -45.87 -29.74 -48.10
C GLY A 189 -46.19 -29.93 -49.60
N LEU A 190 -46.96 -29.01 -50.20
CA LEU A 190 -47.43 -29.05 -51.58
C LEU A 190 -46.51 -28.23 -52.50
N GLY A 191 -45.55 -28.89 -53.16
CA GLY A 191 -44.75 -28.27 -54.21
C GLY A 191 -43.44 -29.01 -54.51
N LYS A 192 -42.88 -28.79 -55.72
CA LYS A 192 -41.51 -29.19 -56.03
C LYS A 192 -40.55 -28.24 -55.33
N GLY A 193 -39.81 -28.72 -54.34
CA GLY A 193 -38.74 -27.95 -53.68
C GLY A 193 -37.70 -27.46 -54.70
N LYS A 194 -37.10 -26.29 -54.44
CA LYS A 194 -36.08 -25.67 -55.29
C LYS A 194 -34.81 -25.48 -54.49
N TRP A 195 -33.66 -25.78 -55.09
CA TRP A 195 -32.36 -25.44 -54.50
C TRP A 195 -32.19 -23.92 -54.41
N LYS A 196 -31.85 -23.43 -53.23
CA LYS A 196 -31.61 -22.01 -52.93
C LYS A 196 -30.18 -21.86 -52.38
N PRO A 197 -29.37 -20.86 -52.80
CA PRO A 197 -28.08 -20.60 -52.16
C PRO A 197 -28.27 -20.23 -50.68
N TRP A 198 -27.33 -20.65 -49.83
CA TRP A 198 -27.28 -20.19 -48.43
C TRP A 198 -26.92 -18.70 -48.30
N GLN A 199 -26.31 -18.13 -49.36
CA GLN A 199 -25.88 -16.74 -49.43
C GLN A 199 -27.05 -15.75 -49.28
N ASP A 200 -28.17 -16.00 -49.97
CA ASP A 200 -29.33 -15.10 -49.98
C ASP A 200 -29.91 -14.90 -48.56
N ASP A 201 -29.84 -15.91 -47.69
CA ASP A 201 -30.32 -15.82 -46.31
C ASP A 201 -29.42 -14.92 -45.44
N VAL A 202 -28.13 -14.81 -45.78
CA VAL A 202 -27.18 -13.87 -45.15
C VAL A 202 -27.46 -12.44 -45.65
N GLU A 203 -27.70 -12.26 -46.95
CA GLU A 203 -28.00 -10.95 -47.55
C GLU A 203 -29.36 -10.41 -47.11
N SER A 204 -30.33 -11.28 -46.84
CA SER A 204 -31.65 -10.92 -46.29
C SER A 204 -31.68 -10.70 -44.77
N ALA A 205 -30.56 -10.87 -44.07
CA ALA A 205 -30.52 -10.72 -42.62
C ALA A 205 -30.75 -9.24 -42.23
N PRO A 206 -31.59 -8.95 -41.21
CA PRO A 206 -31.86 -7.58 -40.80
C PRO A 206 -30.58 -6.92 -40.24
N PRO A 207 -30.40 -5.61 -40.46
CA PRO A 207 -29.28 -4.87 -39.88
C PRO A 207 -29.35 -4.91 -38.35
N ILE A 208 -28.18 -4.96 -37.71
CA ILE A 208 -28.07 -5.00 -36.23
C ILE A 208 -28.70 -3.72 -35.67
N SER A 209 -29.72 -3.86 -34.80
CA SER A 209 -30.37 -2.72 -34.17
C SER A 209 -29.39 -1.98 -33.25
N LYS A 210 -29.44 -0.65 -33.25
CA LYS A 210 -28.62 0.22 -32.38
C LYS A 210 -28.83 -0.06 -30.90
N ASP A 211 -30.03 -0.52 -30.52
CA ASP A 211 -30.41 -0.81 -29.14
C ASP A 211 -30.03 -2.24 -28.70
N THR A 212 -29.40 -3.03 -29.57
CA THR A 212 -28.97 -4.40 -29.23
C THR A 212 -27.79 -4.33 -28.24
N PRO A 213 -27.89 -4.93 -27.04
CA PRO A 213 -26.77 -4.99 -26.11
C PRO A 213 -25.54 -5.61 -26.80
N PRO A 214 -24.34 -4.97 -26.78
CA PRO A 214 -23.21 -5.45 -27.58
C PRO A 214 -22.72 -6.86 -27.23
N ASN A 215 -22.98 -7.33 -26.00
CA ASN A 215 -22.73 -8.71 -25.57
C ASN A 215 -23.69 -9.75 -26.18
N GLN A 216 -24.74 -9.33 -26.89
CA GLN A 216 -25.76 -10.16 -27.54
C GLN A 216 -25.75 -10.06 -29.08
N ILE A 217 -24.81 -9.31 -29.66
CA ILE A 217 -24.67 -9.17 -31.12
C ILE A 217 -24.10 -10.48 -31.70
N LEU A 218 -24.90 -11.15 -32.51
CA LEU A 218 -24.50 -12.28 -33.34
C LEU A 218 -24.55 -11.85 -34.81
N VAL A 219 -23.38 -11.75 -35.45
CA VAL A 219 -23.28 -11.49 -36.88
C VAL A 219 -23.78 -12.74 -37.63
N THR A 220 -24.73 -12.56 -38.54
CA THR A 220 -25.23 -13.66 -39.38
C THR A 220 -24.18 -13.97 -40.44
N THR A 221 -23.58 -15.17 -40.33
CA THR A 221 -22.63 -15.73 -41.31
C THR A 221 -23.24 -16.95 -42.01
N LEU A 222 -22.65 -17.36 -43.14
CA LEU A 222 -23.05 -18.53 -43.90
C LEU A 222 -23.19 -19.79 -43.01
N ASP A 223 -22.22 -20.04 -42.13
CA ASP A 223 -22.24 -21.18 -41.23
C ASP A 223 -23.30 -21.04 -40.12
N SER A 224 -23.53 -19.83 -39.60
CA SER A 224 -24.60 -19.60 -38.63
C SER A 224 -25.98 -19.94 -39.23
N VAL A 225 -26.25 -19.57 -40.49
CA VAL A 225 -27.50 -19.93 -41.18
C VAL A 225 -27.63 -21.45 -41.31
N ARG A 226 -26.54 -22.14 -41.68
CA ARG A 226 -26.49 -23.61 -41.79
C ARG A 226 -26.77 -24.30 -40.45
N TYR A 227 -26.13 -23.87 -39.36
CA TYR A 227 -26.39 -24.44 -38.02
C TYR A 227 -27.82 -24.17 -37.55
N LEU A 228 -28.36 -22.97 -37.77
CA LEU A 228 -29.73 -22.62 -37.40
C LEU A 228 -30.78 -23.46 -38.16
N ALA A 229 -30.56 -23.72 -39.45
CA ALA A 229 -31.42 -24.60 -40.24
C ALA A 229 -31.39 -26.06 -39.75
N LEU A 230 -30.20 -26.56 -39.38
CA LEU A 230 -30.03 -27.89 -38.80
C LEU A 230 -30.66 -27.99 -37.39
N PHE A 231 -30.47 -27.00 -36.51
CA PHE A 231 -31.14 -26.95 -35.22
C PHE A 231 -32.66 -26.97 -35.37
N ARG A 232 -33.20 -26.21 -36.32
CA ARG A 232 -34.63 -26.23 -36.62
C ARG A 232 -35.11 -27.63 -36.97
N LEU A 233 -34.47 -28.30 -37.93
CA LEU A 233 -34.84 -29.65 -38.35
C LEU A 233 -34.82 -30.64 -37.17
N MET A 234 -33.79 -30.58 -36.32
CA MET A 234 -33.61 -31.53 -35.22
C MET A 234 -34.57 -31.28 -34.05
N VAL A 235 -34.88 -30.01 -33.74
CA VAL A 235 -35.84 -29.64 -32.70
C VAL A 235 -37.28 -29.93 -33.15
N THR A 236 -37.64 -29.66 -34.41
CA THR A 236 -38.99 -30.01 -34.91
C THR A 236 -39.25 -31.52 -35.04
N HIS A 237 -38.19 -32.35 -35.09
CA HIS A 237 -38.31 -33.81 -35.15
C HIS A 237 -37.85 -34.52 -33.86
N HIS A 238 -37.72 -33.78 -32.75
CA HIS A 238 -37.39 -34.30 -31.42
C HIS A 238 -36.12 -35.18 -31.37
N LYS A 239 -35.07 -34.80 -32.13
CA LYS A 239 -33.79 -35.52 -32.19
C LYS A 239 -32.70 -34.81 -31.39
N ALA A 240 -31.92 -35.55 -30.61
CA ALA A 240 -30.88 -34.98 -29.76
C ALA A 240 -29.66 -34.51 -30.59
N VAL A 241 -29.09 -33.36 -30.22
CA VAL A 241 -27.99 -32.69 -30.94
C VAL A 241 -26.81 -32.41 -30.01
N MET A 242 -25.60 -32.74 -30.45
CA MET A 242 -24.34 -32.41 -29.78
C MET A 242 -23.52 -31.47 -30.65
N MET A 243 -23.28 -30.25 -30.19
CA MET A 243 -22.41 -29.29 -30.89
C MET A 243 -20.99 -29.37 -30.34
N VAL A 244 -20.02 -29.70 -31.19
CA VAL A 244 -18.62 -29.89 -30.82
C VAL A 244 -17.75 -28.86 -31.51
N GLY A 245 -16.78 -28.29 -30.78
CA GLY A 245 -15.83 -27.36 -31.38
C GLY A 245 -14.99 -26.63 -30.32
N PRO A 246 -14.01 -25.83 -30.72
CA PRO A 246 -13.13 -25.10 -29.81
C PRO A 246 -13.90 -24.17 -28.85
N THR A 247 -13.28 -23.83 -27.72
CA THR A 247 -13.87 -22.87 -26.78
C THR A 247 -13.91 -21.47 -27.40
N GLY A 248 -15.05 -20.78 -27.28
CA GLY A 248 -15.23 -19.42 -27.83
C GLY A 248 -15.64 -19.33 -29.30
N THR A 249 -15.97 -20.43 -29.99
CA THR A 249 -16.49 -20.41 -31.38
C THR A 249 -17.99 -20.15 -31.50
N GLY A 250 -18.61 -19.54 -30.49
CA GLY A 250 -20.04 -19.16 -30.52
C GLY A 250 -21.05 -20.30 -30.27
N LYS A 251 -20.63 -21.56 -30.10
CA LYS A 251 -21.51 -22.74 -29.87
C LYS A 251 -22.75 -22.46 -29.01
N SER A 252 -22.53 -22.10 -27.75
CA SER A 252 -23.57 -21.84 -26.77
C SER A 252 -24.44 -20.65 -27.18
N SER A 253 -23.84 -19.61 -27.75
CA SER A 253 -24.57 -18.44 -28.25
C SER A 253 -25.52 -18.80 -29.41
N TYR A 254 -25.11 -19.65 -30.36
CA TYR A 254 -25.97 -20.08 -31.46
C TYR A 254 -27.16 -20.93 -30.97
N ILE A 255 -26.93 -21.85 -30.02
CA ILE A 255 -27.99 -22.68 -29.45
C ILE A 255 -28.96 -21.82 -28.61
N ILE A 256 -28.44 -20.91 -27.78
CA ILE A 256 -29.25 -20.02 -26.95
C ILE A 256 -30.06 -19.03 -27.80
N ASP A 257 -29.47 -18.43 -28.84
CA ASP A 257 -30.17 -17.55 -29.79
C ASP A 257 -31.30 -18.28 -30.50
N TYR A 258 -31.06 -19.52 -30.95
CA TYR A 258 -32.08 -20.38 -31.53
C TYR A 258 -33.23 -20.66 -30.54
N LEU A 259 -32.91 -21.14 -29.33
CA LEU A 259 -33.89 -21.58 -28.33
C LEU A 259 -34.68 -20.44 -27.66
N ILE A 260 -34.14 -19.21 -27.63
CA ILE A 260 -34.83 -18.07 -27.02
C ILE A 260 -35.55 -17.21 -28.07
N ARG A 261 -34.96 -17.01 -29.26
CA ARG A 261 -35.44 -16.00 -30.22
C ARG A 261 -36.00 -16.53 -31.53
N ARG A 262 -35.70 -17.78 -31.93
CA ARG A 262 -36.03 -18.29 -33.29
C ARG A 262 -36.95 -19.51 -33.31
N VAL A 263 -36.98 -20.31 -32.24
CA VAL A 263 -37.97 -21.38 -32.06
C VAL A 263 -39.30 -20.77 -31.59
N ASP A 264 -40.41 -21.45 -31.88
CA ASP A 264 -41.71 -21.06 -31.29
C ASP A 264 -41.70 -21.35 -29.78
N THR A 265 -41.52 -20.29 -28.99
CA THR A 265 -41.44 -20.36 -27.52
C THR A 265 -42.78 -20.70 -26.85
N LYS A 266 -43.89 -20.75 -27.59
CA LYS A 266 -45.16 -21.28 -27.07
C LYS A 266 -45.11 -22.80 -27.00
N ILE A 267 -44.62 -23.44 -28.07
CA ILE A 267 -44.50 -24.90 -28.18
C ILE A 267 -43.23 -25.40 -27.47
N TYR A 268 -42.07 -24.78 -27.72
CA TYR A 268 -40.78 -25.24 -27.21
C TYR A 268 -40.32 -24.38 -26.04
N LYS A 269 -40.21 -24.96 -24.84
CA LYS A 269 -39.72 -24.31 -23.62
C LYS A 269 -38.26 -24.65 -23.40
N ALA A 270 -37.40 -23.64 -23.33
CA ALA A 270 -35.97 -23.83 -23.11
C ALA A 270 -35.61 -23.99 -21.62
N LEU A 271 -34.76 -24.96 -21.33
CA LEU A 271 -34.03 -25.10 -20.07
C LEU A 271 -32.55 -25.03 -20.38
N ILE A 272 -31.88 -23.97 -19.95
CA ILE A 272 -30.45 -23.75 -20.19
C ILE A 272 -29.71 -24.04 -18.89
N MET A 273 -28.76 -24.96 -18.93
CA MET A 273 -27.85 -25.28 -17.83
C MET A 273 -26.43 -25.50 -18.35
N ALA A 274 -25.44 -25.41 -17.46
CA ALA A 274 -24.03 -25.65 -17.78
C ALA A 274 -23.44 -26.62 -16.75
N PHE A 275 -22.59 -27.53 -17.22
CA PHE A 275 -21.86 -28.42 -16.34
C PHE A 275 -20.54 -27.79 -15.86
N SER A 276 -20.09 -28.25 -14.70
CA SER A 276 -18.87 -27.82 -14.03
C SER A 276 -18.12 -29.02 -13.47
N ALA A 277 -16.85 -28.84 -13.09
CA ALA A 277 -16.06 -29.91 -12.49
C ALA A 277 -16.66 -30.50 -11.19
N GLN A 278 -17.55 -29.79 -10.50
CA GLN A 278 -18.22 -30.23 -9.27
C GLN A 278 -19.72 -30.52 -9.42
N THR A 279 -20.26 -30.44 -10.64
CA THR A 279 -21.65 -30.83 -10.89
C THR A 279 -21.84 -32.30 -10.57
N ASN A 280 -22.92 -32.65 -9.86
CA ASN A 280 -23.28 -34.02 -9.52
C ASN A 280 -24.64 -34.42 -10.13
N CYS A 281 -24.93 -35.72 -10.12
CA CYS A 281 -26.19 -36.26 -10.65
C CYS A 281 -27.42 -35.66 -9.97
N ASN A 282 -27.39 -35.54 -8.64
CA ASN A 282 -28.46 -34.94 -7.83
C ASN A 282 -28.83 -33.53 -8.29
N GLN A 283 -27.84 -32.64 -8.42
CA GLN A 283 -28.05 -31.27 -8.94
C GLN A 283 -28.60 -31.28 -10.37
N THR A 284 -28.15 -32.20 -11.21
CA THR A 284 -28.60 -32.32 -12.60
C THR A 284 -30.09 -32.67 -12.67
N GLN A 285 -30.51 -33.64 -11.87
CA GLN A 285 -31.91 -34.02 -11.72
C GLN A 285 -32.74 -32.88 -11.13
N ASP A 286 -32.28 -32.24 -10.05
CA ASP A 286 -32.99 -31.12 -9.40
C ASP A 286 -33.23 -29.93 -10.33
N ILE A 287 -32.22 -29.55 -11.14
CA ILE A 287 -32.32 -28.44 -12.09
C ILE A 287 -33.35 -28.74 -13.18
N ILE A 288 -33.37 -29.97 -13.70
CA ILE A 288 -34.29 -30.35 -14.78
C ILE A 288 -35.72 -30.53 -14.23
N MET A 289 -35.88 -31.26 -13.13
CA MET A 289 -37.18 -31.49 -12.51
C MET A 289 -37.82 -30.20 -11.99
N GLY A 290 -37.04 -29.22 -11.52
CA GLY A 290 -37.54 -27.91 -11.10
C GLY A 290 -38.18 -27.05 -12.21
N LYS A 291 -38.12 -27.51 -13.47
CA LYS A 291 -38.74 -26.90 -14.66
C LYS A 291 -39.84 -27.76 -15.28
N LEU A 292 -40.12 -28.95 -14.75
CA LEU A 292 -41.13 -29.87 -15.26
C LEU A 292 -42.33 -29.93 -14.30
N ASP A 293 -43.53 -29.83 -14.85
CA ASP A 293 -44.77 -29.98 -14.12
C ASP A 293 -45.06 -31.46 -13.85
N LYS A 294 -45.55 -31.74 -12.65
CA LYS A 294 -46.06 -33.06 -12.27
C LYS A 294 -47.46 -33.26 -12.87
N ARG A 295 -47.53 -33.78 -14.11
CA ARG A 295 -48.79 -33.99 -14.83
C ARG A 295 -49.68 -35.05 -14.15
N ARG A 296 -49.10 -36.16 -13.68
CA ARG A 296 -49.79 -37.26 -12.96
C ARG A 296 -48.84 -37.90 -11.93
N LYS A 297 -49.31 -38.84 -11.11
CA LYS A 297 -48.44 -39.61 -10.20
C LYS A 297 -47.37 -40.34 -11.03
N GLY A 298 -46.10 -40.03 -10.78
CA GLY A 298 -44.95 -40.61 -11.51
C GLY A 298 -44.73 -40.09 -12.94
N ILE A 299 -45.46 -39.06 -13.42
CA ILE A 299 -45.29 -38.53 -14.78
C ILE A 299 -45.01 -37.03 -14.75
N PHE A 300 -43.89 -36.64 -15.33
CA PHE A 300 -43.36 -35.27 -15.36
C PHE A 300 -43.09 -34.84 -16.80
N GLY A 301 -43.39 -33.57 -17.09
CA GLY A 301 -43.15 -32.97 -18.39
C GLY A 301 -43.41 -31.46 -18.33
N PRO A 302 -43.13 -30.71 -19.40
CA PRO A 302 -43.58 -29.32 -19.52
C PRO A 302 -45.12 -29.22 -19.46
N PRO A 303 -45.71 -28.01 -19.44
CA PRO A 303 -47.15 -27.81 -19.64
C PRO A 303 -47.69 -28.61 -20.83
N ILE A 304 -48.95 -29.06 -20.75
CA ILE A 304 -49.56 -29.92 -21.78
C ILE A 304 -49.56 -29.19 -23.13
N GLY A 305 -49.12 -29.89 -24.19
CA GLY A 305 -48.97 -29.32 -25.54
C GLY A 305 -47.65 -28.58 -25.78
N CYS A 306 -46.77 -28.50 -24.79
CA CYS A 306 -45.40 -27.97 -24.93
C CYS A 306 -44.37 -29.11 -24.94
N HIS A 307 -43.17 -28.82 -25.45
CA HIS A 307 -41.97 -29.65 -25.35
C HIS A 307 -40.86 -28.90 -24.61
N CYS A 308 -40.11 -29.59 -23.74
CA CYS A 308 -38.98 -29.03 -23.02
C CYS A 308 -37.68 -29.36 -23.75
N VAL A 309 -36.91 -28.34 -24.17
CA VAL A 309 -35.58 -28.52 -24.75
C VAL A 309 -34.53 -28.17 -23.71
N VAL A 310 -33.88 -29.20 -23.16
CA VAL A 310 -32.81 -29.11 -22.18
C VAL A 310 -31.48 -28.90 -22.92
N PHE A 311 -30.96 -27.68 -22.88
CA PHE A 311 -29.62 -27.35 -23.33
C PHE A 311 -28.60 -27.50 -22.19
N VAL A 312 -27.63 -28.38 -22.36
CA VAL A 312 -26.51 -28.59 -21.43
C VAL A 312 -25.20 -28.12 -22.07
N ASP A 313 -24.62 -27.05 -21.55
CA ASP A 313 -23.32 -26.53 -21.98
C ASP A 313 -22.15 -27.22 -21.25
N ASP A 314 -20.99 -27.30 -21.92
CA ASP A 314 -19.77 -27.98 -21.48
C ASP A 314 -19.99 -29.38 -20.88
N VAL A 315 -20.76 -30.24 -21.57
CA VAL A 315 -21.17 -31.58 -21.10
C VAL A 315 -20.02 -32.46 -20.59
N SER A 316 -18.82 -32.39 -21.18
CA SER A 316 -17.68 -33.22 -20.76
C SER A 316 -16.98 -32.75 -19.47
N MET A 317 -17.36 -31.60 -18.92
CA MET A 317 -16.66 -30.94 -17.81
C MET A 317 -16.72 -31.62 -16.42
N PRO A 318 -17.75 -32.41 -16.03
CA PRO A 318 -17.83 -33.06 -14.71
C PRO A 318 -16.58 -33.86 -14.34
N GLN A 319 -16.23 -33.93 -13.06
CA GLN A 319 -15.11 -34.77 -12.63
C GLN A 319 -15.48 -36.25 -12.76
N SER A 320 -14.64 -37.02 -13.48
CA SER A 320 -14.68 -38.47 -13.47
C SER A 320 -14.34 -38.99 -12.07
N GLU A 321 -15.04 -40.04 -11.67
CA GLU A 321 -14.72 -40.85 -10.50
C GLU A 321 -13.43 -41.66 -10.74
N THR A 322 -13.00 -42.42 -9.72
CA THR A 322 -11.77 -43.25 -9.75
C THR A 322 -11.70 -44.15 -10.99
N TYR A 323 -12.83 -44.67 -11.44
CA TYR A 323 -12.97 -45.58 -12.58
C TYR A 323 -13.56 -44.90 -13.84
N GLY A 324 -13.28 -43.60 -14.03
CA GLY A 324 -13.58 -42.87 -15.27
C GLY A 324 -15.02 -42.38 -15.44
N ALA A 325 -16.01 -43.06 -14.84
CA ALA A 325 -17.43 -42.70 -14.92
C ALA A 325 -17.73 -41.26 -14.45
N GLN A 326 -18.73 -40.62 -15.08
CA GLN A 326 -19.14 -39.24 -14.76
C GLN A 326 -20.65 -39.23 -14.39
N PRO A 327 -21.03 -39.24 -13.11
CA PRO A 327 -22.43 -39.37 -12.69
C PRO A 327 -23.44 -38.39 -13.31
N PRO A 328 -23.13 -37.10 -13.56
CA PRO A 328 -24.04 -36.18 -14.25
C PRO A 328 -24.34 -36.57 -15.71
N ILE A 329 -23.38 -37.20 -16.38
CA ILE A 329 -23.56 -37.73 -17.73
C ILE A 329 -24.42 -38.99 -17.70
N GLU A 330 -24.22 -39.84 -16.69
CA GLU A 330 -24.94 -41.11 -16.55
C GLU A 330 -26.43 -40.92 -16.18
N VAL A 331 -26.79 -39.87 -15.42
CA VAL A 331 -28.21 -39.50 -15.21
C VAL A 331 -28.87 -38.89 -16.44
N LEU A 332 -28.15 -38.08 -17.23
CA LEU A 332 -28.64 -37.61 -18.53
C LEU A 332 -28.84 -38.78 -19.49
N ARG A 333 -27.86 -39.71 -19.56
CA ARG A 333 -27.95 -40.92 -20.38
C ARG A 333 -29.19 -41.74 -20.04
N GLN A 334 -29.45 -41.99 -18.75
CA GLN A 334 -30.65 -42.72 -18.32
C GLN A 334 -31.96 -42.02 -18.75
N GLY A 335 -32.01 -40.69 -18.62
CA GLY A 335 -33.16 -39.89 -19.07
C GLY A 335 -33.37 -39.95 -20.59
N ILE A 336 -32.30 -40.13 -21.37
CA ILE A 336 -32.35 -40.28 -22.84
C ILE A 336 -32.69 -41.71 -23.28
N ASP A 337 -32.06 -42.72 -22.67
CA ASP A 337 -32.27 -44.14 -23.00
C ASP A 337 -33.69 -44.61 -22.64
N LEU A 338 -34.23 -44.17 -21.49
CA LEU A 338 -35.46 -44.73 -20.90
C LEU A 338 -36.63 -43.75 -20.79
N GLY A 339 -36.39 -42.43 -20.89
CA GLY A 339 -37.38 -41.44 -20.46
C GLY A 339 -37.77 -41.60 -18.98
N LEU A 340 -36.84 -42.08 -18.13
CA LEU A 340 -37.13 -42.48 -16.76
C LEU A 340 -36.02 -42.05 -15.78
N TRP A 341 -36.43 -41.48 -14.66
CA TRP A 341 -35.60 -41.29 -13.46
C TRP A 341 -36.29 -41.90 -12.23
N TYR A 342 -35.61 -41.90 -11.08
CA TYR A 342 -36.16 -42.36 -9.81
C TYR A 342 -36.29 -41.20 -8.81
N ASP A 343 -37.41 -41.15 -8.09
CA ASP A 343 -37.58 -40.22 -6.98
C ASP A 343 -36.63 -40.62 -5.85
N ARG A 344 -35.70 -39.75 -5.47
CA ARG A 344 -34.63 -40.08 -4.51
C ARG A 344 -35.07 -40.22 -3.05
N LYS A 345 -36.35 -39.97 -2.74
CA LYS A 345 -36.93 -40.12 -1.40
C LYS A 345 -37.93 -41.27 -1.34
N LEU A 346 -38.76 -41.40 -2.38
CA LEU A 346 -39.81 -42.41 -2.45
C LEU A 346 -39.36 -43.66 -3.21
N ASN A 347 -38.27 -43.60 -3.97
CA ASN A 347 -37.73 -44.64 -4.84
C ASN A 347 -38.72 -45.12 -5.92
N ILE A 348 -39.67 -44.25 -6.28
CA ILE A 348 -40.70 -44.51 -7.28
C ILE A 348 -40.19 -44.05 -8.67
N PRO A 349 -40.46 -44.80 -9.75
CA PRO A 349 -40.21 -44.36 -11.12
C PRO A 349 -40.89 -43.02 -11.46
N MET A 350 -40.15 -42.15 -12.15
CA MET A 350 -40.56 -40.85 -12.65
C MET A 350 -40.34 -40.77 -14.16
N HIS A 351 -41.41 -40.94 -14.92
CA HIS A 351 -41.38 -40.86 -16.38
C HIS A 351 -41.30 -39.41 -16.84
N LEU A 352 -40.32 -39.13 -17.69
CA LEU A 352 -40.12 -37.87 -18.39
C LEU A 352 -40.80 -37.95 -19.76
N ILE A 353 -41.76 -37.06 -20.02
CA ILE A 353 -42.42 -36.95 -21.32
C ILE A 353 -42.27 -35.56 -21.90
N ASP A 354 -42.25 -35.49 -23.24
CA ASP A 354 -42.04 -34.27 -24.03
C ASP A 354 -40.71 -33.54 -23.74
N VAL A 355 -39.66 -34.26 -23.33
CA VAL A 355 -38.30 -33.73 -23.05
C VAL A 355 -37.32 -34.11 -24.18
N GLN A 356 -36.54 -33.14 -24.64
CA GLN A 356 -35.48 -33.30 -25.66
C GLN A 356 -34.16 -32.69 -25.15
N PHE A 357 -33.02 -33.25 -25.56
CA PHE A 357 -31.70 -32.77 -25.15
C PHE A 357 -30.92 -32.14 -26.31
N MET A 358 -30.33 -30.98 -26.06
CA MET A 358 -29.27 -30.37 -26.86
C MET A 358 -28.05 -30.19 -25.97
N CYS A 359 -26.86 -30.45 -26.50
CA CYS A 359 -25.63 -30.42 -25.71
C CYS A 359 -24.53 -29.68 -26.48
N ALA A 360 -23.59 -29.07 -25.76
CA ALA A 360 -22.36 -28.54 -26.34
C ALA A 360 -21.13 -29.03 -25.56
N MET A 361 -20.03 -29.25 -26.26
CA MET A 361 -18.74 -29.56 -25.62
C MET A 361 -17.54 -29.03 -26.42
N SER A 362 -16.40 -28.92 -25.74
CA SER A 362 -15.12 -28.58 -26.38
C SER A 362 -14.57 -29.75 -27.21
N LYS A 363 -13.79 -29.45 -28.26
CA LYS A 363 -13.13 -30.47 -29.11
C LYS A 363 -12.27 -31.42 -28.25
N PRO A 364 -12.38 -32.76 -28.39
CA PRO A 364 -11.57 -33.69 -27.63
C PRO A 364 -10.09 -33.58 -28.03
N THR A 365 -9.27 -33.06 -27.12
CA THR A 365 -7.81 -32.94 -27.25
C THR A 365 -7.09 -33.89 -26.28
N PRO A 366 -5.81 -34.22 -26.49
CA PRO A 366 -5.04 -35.02 -25.53
C PRO A 366 -5.07 -34.41 -24.12
N GLY A 367 -5.62 -35.16 -23.15
CA GLY A 367 -5.81 -34.70 -21.77
C GLY A 367 -7.10 -33.91 -21.49
N ALA A 368 -7.97 -33.70 -22.48
CA ALA A 368 -9.36 -33.30 -22.26
C ALA A 368 -10.19 -34.50 -21.77
N LYS A 369 -11.24 -34.23 -20.99
CA LYS A 369 -12.19 -35.26 -20.58
C LYS A 369 -13.06 -35.66 -21.77
N LEU A 370 -13.21 -36.96 -21.99
CA LEU A 370 -14.06 -37.54 -23.02
C LEU A 370 -15.42 -37.90 -22.43
N ILE A 371 -16.48 -37.79 -23.22
CA ILE A 371 -17.79 -38.36 -22.87
C ILE A 371 -17.79 -39.87 -23.16
N THR A 372 -18.63 -40.63 -22.45
CA THR A 372 -18.78 -42.06 -22.71
C THR A 372 -19.37 -42.31 -24.11
N PRO A 373 -18.85 -43.28 -24.90
CA PRO A 373 -19.43 -43.61 -26.20
C PRO A 373 -20.91 -44.04 -26.13
N ARG A 374 -21.33 -44.58 -24.97
CA ARG A 374 -22.72 -44.90 -24.64
C ARG A 374 -23.62 -43.67 -24.54
N LEU A 375 -23.12 -42.51 -24.10
CA LEU A 375 -23.85 -41.25 -24.24
C LEU A 375 -23.80 -40.78 -25.71
N SER A 376 -22.63 -40.82 -26.34
CA SER A 376 -22.43 -40.22 -27.68
C SER A 376 -23.37 -40.81 -28.74
N ARG A 377 -23.68 -42.11 -28.70
CA ARG A 377 -24.54 -42.81 -29.67
C ARG A 377 -25.91 -42.16 -29.88
N HIS A 378 -26.41 -41.42 -28.88
CA HIS A 378 -27.75 -40.82 -28.89
C HIS A 378 -27.83 -39.47 -29.62
N PHE A 379 -26.69 -38.84 -29.88
CA PHE A 379 -26.64 -37.48 -30.41
C PHE A 379 -26.19 -37.45 -31.87
N SER A 380 -26.82 -36.58 -32.67
CA SER A 380 -26.23 -36.15 -33.94
C SER A 380 -25.18 -35.07 -33.68
N PHE A 381 -23.99 -35.25 -34.23
CA PHE A 381 -22.85 -34.36 -34.01
C PHE A 381 -22.77 -33.26 -35.06
N PHE A 382 -22.78 -31.99 -34.61
CA PHE A 382 -22.50 -30.82 -35.44
C PHE A 382 -21.16 -30.21 -35.01
N CYS A 383 -20.16 -30.32 -35.87
CA CYS A 383 -18.83 -29.77 -35.63
C CYS A 383 -18.75 -28.31 -36.10
N ILE A 384 -18.22 -27.42 -35.26
CA ILE A 384 -17.67 -26.14 -35.69
C ILE A 384 -16.16 -26.29 -35.83
N ASP A 385 -15.65 -25.98 -37.02
CA ASP A 385 -14.23 -25.97 -37.32
C ASP A 385 -13.48 -24.87 -36.57
N GLU A 386 -12.15 -24.95 -36.62
CA GLU A 386 -11.26 -23.90 -36.14
C GLU A 386 -11.20 -22.77 -37.17
N PHE A 387 -11.16 -21.52 -36.71
CA PHE A 387 -10.82 -20.40 -37.58
C PHE A 387 -9.42 -20.62 -38.15
N ASP A 388 -9.22 -20.17 -39.37
CA ASP A 388 -7.95 -20.19 -40.08
C ASP A 388 -6.86 -19.44 -39.29
N ASP A 389 -5.62 -19.92 -39.41
CA ASP A 389 -4.49 -19.39 -38.64
C ASP A 389 -4.18 -17.92 -38.98
N ASP A 390 -4.54 -17.47 -40.18
CA ASP A 390 -4.46 -16.06 -40.58
C ASP A 390 -5.45 -15.16 -39.80
N THR A 391 -6.62 -15.67 -39.44
CA THR A 391 -7.62 -14.99 -38.61
C THR A 391 -7.24 -14.97 -37.12
N LEU A 392 -6.50 -15.98 -36.62
CA LEU A 392 -6.10 -16.09 -35.21
C LEU A 392 -4.57 -16.25 -35.00
N ARG A 393 -3.76 -15.38 -35.62
CA ARG A 393 -2.27 -15.37 -35.54
C ARG A 393 -1.66 -15.51 -34.13
N CYS A 394 -2.34 -15.03 -33.08
CA CYS A 394 -1.91 -15.22 -31.70
C CYS A 394 -1.86 -16.70 -31.28
N ARG A 395 -2.70 -17.56 -31.85
CA ARG A 395 -2.77 -19.00 -31.53
C ARG A 395 -1.50 -19.76 -31.94
N LEU A 396 -0.86 -19.38 -33.05
CA LEU A 396 0.41 -19.97 -33.49
C LEU A 396 1.59 -19.52 -32.61
N ASN A 397 1.66 -18.23 -32.27
CA ASN A 397 2.84 -17.62 -31.64
C ASN A 397 2.77 -17.59 -30.11
N MET A 398 1.58 -17.67 -29.51
CA MET A 398 1.33 -17.56 -28.07
C MET A 398 0.58 -18.79 -27.53
N LEU A 399 1.12 -19.99 -27.78
CA LEU A 399 0.52 -21.25 -27.33
C LEU A 399 0.43 -21.35 -25.79
N PRO A 400 -0.66 -21.91 -25.23
CA PRO A 400 -0.80 -22.09 -23.78
C PRO A 400 0.14 -23.19 -23.25
N THR A 401 1.23 -22.79 -22.61
CA THR A 401 2.19 -23.70 -21.96
C THR A 401 1.86 -23.93 -20.48
N PRO A 402 2.51 -24.88 -19.78
CA PRO A 402 2.41 -25.01 -18.32
C PRO A 402 2.68 -23.72 -17.53
N ALA A 403 3.59 -22.87 -18.00
CA ALA A 403 3.88 -21.55 -17.43
C ALA A 403 2.87 -20.50 -17.90
N LYS A 404 2.58 -20.46 -19.21
CA LYS A 404 1.66 -19.52 -19.86
C LYS A 404 0.23 -20.07 -19.96
N SER A 405 -0.26 -20.75 -18.92
CA SER A 405 -1.56 -21.48 -18.97
C SER A 405 -2.81 -20.59 -19.10
N HIS A 406 -2.63 -19.28 -19.01
CA HIS A 406 -3.62 -18.23 -19.20
C HIS A 406 -3.62 -17.67 -20.64
N TYR A 407 -2.69 -18.08 -21.52
CA TYR A 407 -2.65 -17.67 -22.93
C TYR A 407 -3.68 -18.45 -23.77
N THR A 408 -4.97 -18.24 -23.49
CA THR A 408 -6.08 -18.86 -24.23
C THR A 408 -6.89 -17.79 -24.96
N PHE A 409 -6.51 -17.51 -26.21
CA PHE A 409 -7.16 -16.49 -27.04
C PHE A 409 -8.31 -17.08 -27.86
N ASN A 410 -9.44 -16.38 -27.93
CA ASN A 410 -10.63 -16.81 -28.68
C ASN A 410 -11.48 -15.60 -29.14
N LEU A 411 -12.53 -15.81 -29.95
CA LEU A 411 -13.34 -14.71 -30.50
C LEU A 411 -14.00 -13.79 -29.46
N ARG A 412 -14.20 -14.24 -28.21
CA ARG A 412 -14.70 -13.36 -27.15
C ARG A 412 -13.72 -12.22 -26.85
N ASP A 413 -12.44 -12.42 -27.09
CA ASP A 413 -11.43 -11.35 -26.98
C ASP A 413 -11.66 -10.27 -28.04
N PHE A 414 -12.01 -10.64 -29.28
CA PHE A 414 -12.47 -9.67 -30.28
C PHE A 414 -13.74 -8.93 -29.83
N SER A 415 -14.75 -9.65 -29.31
CA SER A 415 -15.96 -9.01 -28.77
C SER A 415 -15.66 -8.02 -27.64
N ARG A 416 -14.67 -8.30 -26.77
CA ARG A 416 -14.23 -7.39 -25.70
C ARG A 416 -13.56 -6.12 -26.21
N VAL A 417 -12.81 -6.19 -27.32
CA VAL A 417 -12.24 -5.00 -27.96
C VAL A 417 -13.36 -4.11 -28.49
N ILE A 418 -14.33 -4.69 -29.21
CA ILE A 418 -15.50 -3.94 -29.72
C ILE A 418 -16.33 -3.34 -28.58
N LEU A 419 -16.61 -4.12 -27.52
CA LEU A 419 -17.27 -3.65 -26.29
C LEU A 419 -16.56 -2.44 -25.67
N GLY A 420 -15.23 -2.45 -25.62
CA GLY A 420 -14.44 -1.33 -25.09
C GLY A 420 -14.47 -0.09 -25.97
N VAL A 421 -14.36 -0.26 -27.29
CA VAL A 421 -14.50 0.86 -28.24
C VAL A 421 -15.89 1.51 -28.12
N LEU A 422 -16.94 0.72 -27.90
CA LEU A 422 -18.32 1.20 -27.71
C LEU A 422 -18.57 1.91 -26.37
N MET A 423 -17.62 1.91 -25.41
CA MET A 423 -17.74 2.74 -24.20
C MET A 423 -17.53 4.23 -24.49
N ALA A 424 -16.80 4.56 -25.56
CA ALA A 424 -16.60 5.94 -26.01
C ALA A 424 -17.70 6.31 -27.02
N GLY A 425 -18.65 7.14 -26.60
CA GLY A 425 -19.69 7.67 -27.48
C GLY A 425 -19.12 8.63 -28.54
N PRO A 426 -19.87 8.93 -29.62
CA PRO A 426 -19.45 9.87 -30.66
C PRO A 426 -19.06 11.25 -30.12
N GLU A 427 -19.66 11.67 -29.01
CA GLU A 427 -19.42 12.95 -28.32
C GLU A 427 -17.97 13.12 -27.84
N VAL A 428 -17.26 12.02 -27.55
CA VAL A 428 -15.86 12.03 -27.05
C VAL A 428 -14.85 11.51 -28.06
N ILE A 429 -15.27 11.24 -29.30
CA ILE A 429 -14.39 10.84 -30.41
C ILE A 429 -14.32 11.99 -31.43
N PRO A 430 -13.45 13.00 -31.23
CA PRO A 430 -13.41 14.19 -32.10
C PRO A 430 -12.83 13.93 -33.49
N SER A 431 -12.23 12.75 -33.73
CA SER A 431 -11.66 12.40 -35.03
C SER A 431 -11.57 10.90 -35.25
N VAL A 432 -11.53 10.49 -36.52
CA VAL A 432 -11.24 9.10 -36.92
C VAL A 432 -9.90 8.62 -36.35
N GLN A 433 -8.91 9.50 -36.23
CA GLN A 433 -7.60 9.15 -35.65
C GLN A 433 -7.68 8.87 -34.15
N SER A 434 -8.54 9.59 -33.40
CA SER A 434 -8.85 9.28 -32.00
C SER A 434 -9.54 7.91 -31.86
N MET A 435 -10.40 7.54 -32.81
CA MET A 435 -11.00 6.19 -32.86
C MET A 435 -9.96 5.10 -33.13
N LYS A 436 -8.98 5.34 -34.03
CA LYS A 436 -7.85 4.42 -34.27
C LYS A 436 -6.98 4.24 -33.02
N ARG A 437 -6.70 5.32 -32.26
CA ARG A 437 -5.97 5.25 -30.97
C ARG A 437 -6.74 4.46 -29.90
N LEU A 438 -8.05 4.68 -29.79
CA LEU A 438 -8.92 3.92 -28.88
C LEU A 438 -8.92 2.43 -29.22
N TRP A 439 -9.01 2.08 -30.51
CA TRP A 439 -8.91 0.68 -30.94
C TRP A 439 -7.56 0.05 -30.53
N VAL A 440 -6.43 0.76 -30.69
CA VAL A 440 -5.12 0.28 -30.18
C VAL A 440 -5.14 0.13 -28.66
N HIS A 441 -5.69 1.09 -27.91
CA HIS A 441 -5.82 0.98 -26.45
C HIS A 441 -6.58 -0.30 -26.05
N GLU A 442 -7.73 -0.55 -26.67
CA GLU A 442 -8.57 -1.71 -26.38
C GLU A 442 -7.91 -3.04 -26.76
N CYS A 443 -7.16 -3.08 -27.86
CA CYS A 443 -6.30 -4.23 -28.16
C CYS A 443 -5.24 -4.48 -27.07
N LEU A 444 -4.63 -3.43 -26.50
CA LEU A 444 -3.71 -3.58 -25.38
C LEU A 444 -4.41 -4.11 -24.12
N ARG A 445 -5.58 -3.55 -23.76
CA ARG A 445 -6.33 -3.96 -22.56
C ARG A 445 -6.85 -5.40 -22.60
N VAL A 446 -7.11 -5.95 -23.79
CA VAL A 446 -7.63 -7.33 -23.94
C VAL A 446 -6.52 -8.38 -24.15
N PHE A 447 -5.49 -8.03 -24.93
CA PHE A 447 -4.43 -8.96 -25.32
C PHE A 447 -3.11 -8.70 -24.57
N ALA A 448 -2.60 -7.47 -24.56
CA ALA A 448 -1.27 -7.16 -24.00
C ALA A 448 -1.22 -7.24 -22.46
N ASP A 449 -2.29 -6.81 -21.77
CA ASP A 449 -2.40 -6.89 -20.30
C ASP A 449 -2.37 -8.34 -19.77
N ARG A 450 -2.57 -9.33 -20.65
CA ARG A 450 -2.45 -10.77 -20.37
C ARG A 450 -1.01 -11.29 -20.46
N LEU A 451 -0.10 -10.57 -21.12
CA LEU A 451 1.24 -11.03 -21.47
C LEU A 451 2.25 -10.80 -20.35
N VAL A 452 3.08 -11.82 -20.10
CA VAL A 452 4.06 -11.81 -18.99
C VAL A 452 5.52 -11.67 -19.43
N GLU A 453 5.86 -12.05 -20.66
CA GLU A 453 7.23 -11.94 -21.22
C GLU A 453 7.34 -10.71 -22.14
N ASP A 454 8.47 -10.02 -22.11
CA ASP A 454 8.70 -8.84 -22.95
C ASP A 454 8.82 -9.18 -24.44
N ALA A 455 9.33 -10.36 -24.79
CA ALA A 455 9.35 -10.86 -26.16
C ALA A 455 7.94 -11.01 -26.75
N ASP A 456 6.97 -11.48 -25.95
CA ASP A 456 5.57 -11.61 -26.36
C ASP A 456 4.94 -10.22 -26.60
N ARG A 457 5.29 -9.23 -25.75
CA ARG A 457 4.83 -7.84 -25.85
C ARG A 457 5.38 -7.15 -27.11
N GLN A 458 6.67 -7.29 -27.37
CA GLN A 458 7.32 -6.75 -28.56
C GLN A 458 6.74 -7.34 -29.85
N TRP A 459 6.50 -8.66 -29.88
CA TRP A 459 5.78 -9.32 -30.98
C TRP A 459 4.37 -8.73 -31.17
N PHE A 460 3.63 -8.49 -30.08
CA PHE A 460 2.28 -7.92 -30.17
C PHE A 460 2.28 -6.47 -30.71
N VAL A 461 3.25 -5.65 -30.29
CA VAL A 461 3.44 -4.29 -30.85
C VAL A 461 3.76 -4.34 -32.34
N LYS A 462 4.57 -5.29 -32.80
CA LYS A 462 4.81 -5.52 -34.22
C LYS A 462 3.51 -5.88 -34.97
N CYS A 463 2.69 -6.78 -34.42
CA CYS A 463 1.40 -7.13 -35.03
C CYS A 463 0.43 -5.95 -35.09
N LEU A 464 0.39 -5.07 -34.07
CA LEU A 464 -0.39 -3.83 -34.13
C LEU A 464 0.13 -2.88 -35.22
N ARG A 465 1.45 -2.77 -35.38
CA ARG A 465 2.08 -1.95 -36.42
C ARG A 465 1.75 -2.45 -37.83
N GLU A 466 1.79 -3.77 -38.05
CA GLU A 466 1.33 -4.40 -39.32
C GLU A 466 -0.17 -4.19 -39.56
N ALA A 467 -1.02 -4.40 -38.56
CA ALA A 467 -2.47 -4.29 -38.70
C ALA A 467 -2.94 -2.85 -38.97
N THR A 468 -2.36 -1.87 -38.28
CA THR A 468 -2.67 -0.44 -38.51
C THR A 468 -2.27 0.01 -39.91
N ALA A 469 -1.09 -0.40 -40.39
CA ALA A 469 -0.65 -0.12 -41.76
C ALA A 469 -1.55 -0.78 -42.82
N LEU A 470 -1.79 -2.10 -42.71
CA LEU A 470 -2.48 -2.88 -43.74
C LEU A 470 -4.02 -2.72 -43.75
N ARG A 471 -4.64 -2.50 -42.60
CA ARG A 471 -6.12 -2.51 -42.47
C ARG A 471 -6.72 -1.15 -42.09
N LEU A 472 -5.97 -0.27 -41.42
CA LEU A 472 -6.43 1.08 -41.05
C LEU A 472 -5.77 2.19 -41.89
N ASN A 473 -4.91 1.82 -42.84
CA ASN A 473 -4.14 2.72 -43.71
C ASN A 473 -3.48 3.87 -42.92
N GLU A 474 -2.81 3.52 -41.82
CA GLU A 474 -2.27 4.47 -40.84
C GLU A 474 -0.86 4.05 -40.39
N SER A 475 0.02 5.03 -40.17
CA SER A 475 1.34 4.77 -39.57
C SER A 475 1.24 4.78 -38.05
N PHE A 476 1.46 3.61 -37.43
CA PHE A 476 1.42 3.40 -35.98
C PHE A 476 2.23 4.45 -35.20
N ASP A 477 3.50 4.63 -35.56
CA ASP A 477 4.41 5.54 -34.87
C ASP A 477 4.02 7.01 -35.06
N LYS A 478 3.51 7.40 -36.24
CA LYS A 478 2.98 8.77 -36.46
C LYS A 478 1.72 9.03 -35.62
N MET A 479 0.78 8.08 -35.62
CA MET A 479 -0.48 8.17 -34.88
C MET A 479 -0.28 8.30 -33.36
N LEU A 480 0.80 7.71 -32.83
CA LEU A 480 1.11 7.65 -31.39
C LEU A 480 2.33 8.50 -30.99
N SER A 481 2.85 9.32 -31.91
CA SER A 481 4.04 10.16 -31.73
C SER A 481 4.04 11.03 -30.45
N ARG A 482 2.87 11.40 -29.93
CA ARG A 482 2.70 12.11 -28.64
C ARG A 482 3.24 11.37 -27.42
N LEU A 483 3.51 10.06 -27.53
CA LEU A 483 3.96 9.20 -26.43
C LEU A 483 5.49 9.08 -26.35
N LEU A 484 6.24 9.71 -27.26
CA LEU A 484 7.71 9.67 -27.28
C LEU A 484 8.28 10.66 -26.25
N ASN A 485 9.17 10.18 -25.36
CA ASN A 485 9.66 10.97 -24.23
C ASN A 485 10.86 11.88 -24.57
N GLY A 486 11.44 11.78 -25.77
CA GLY A 486 12.50 12.70 -26.20
C GLY A 486 12.89 12.56 -27.68
N PRO A 487 13.67 13.51 -28.23
CA PRO A 487 14.01 13.59 -29.66
C PRO A 487 14.95 12.48 -30.16
N LYS A 488 15.37 11.55 -29.29
CA LYS A 488 16.17 10.37 -29.66
C LYS A 488 15.30 9.14 -29.96
N ASP A 489 14.08 9.07 -29.42
CA ASP A 489 13.18 7.94 -29.62
C ASP A 489 12.44 8.11 -30.95
N LYS A 490 12.68 7.19 -31.89
CA LYS A 490 12.10 7.23 -33.25
C LYS A 490 10.94 6.24 -33.45
N GLU A 491 10.73 5.33 -32.50
CA GLU A 491 9.74 4.25 -32.61
C GLU A 491 8.99 4.01 -31.31
N ILE A 492 7.71 3.65 -31.43
CA ILE A 492 6.85 3.34 -30.29
C ILE A 492 7.09 1.89 -29.84
N THR A 493 7.37 1.73 -28.55
CA THR A 493 7.61 0.46 -27.84
C THR A 493 6.51 0.18 -26.81
N ASP A 494 6.50 -1.01 -26.20
CA ASP A 494 5.50 -1.38 -25.18
C ASP A 494 5.52 -0.43 -23.96
N LEU A 495 6.70 0.10 -23.59
CA LEU A 495 6.87 1.07 -22.51
C LEU A 495 6.12 2.38 -22.80
N HIS A 496 6.26 2.90 -24.02
CA HIS A 496 5.55 4.12 -24.46
C HIS A 496 4.02 3.92 -24.45
N LEU A 497 3.55 2.72 -24.81
CA LEU A 497 2.12 2.40 -24.83
C LEU A 497 1.44 2.36 -23.45
N ARG A 498 2.20 2.33 -22.35
CA ARG A 498 1.64 2.40 -20.99
C ARG A 498 1.05 3.78 -20.67
N TYR A 499 1.53 4.82 -21.33
CA TYR A 499 1.00 6.19 -21.23
C TYR A 499 -0.22 6.44 -22.13
N LEU A 500 -0.64 5.46 -22.95
CA LEU A 500 -1.91 5.49 -23.67
C LEU A 500 -3.04 5.04 -22.73
N ILE A 501 -3.48 5.92 -21.84
CA ILE A 501 -4.54 5.65 -20.86
C ILE A 501 -5.86 6.29 -21.31
N TYR A 502 -6.94 5.49 -21.24
CA TYR A 502 -8.33 5.96 -21.31
C TYR A 502 -9.02 5.68 -19.98
N CYS A 503 -9.73 6.67 -19.44
CA CYS A 503 -10.51 6.54 -18.22
C CYS A 503 -11.68 7.53 -18.19
N ASP A 504 -12.61 7.31 -17.28
CA ASP A 504 -13.83 8.10 -17.06
C ASP A 504 -13.79 8.94 -15.77
N PHE A 505 -12.85 8.65 -14.88
CA PHE A 505 -12.70 9.30 -13.57
C PHE A 505 -11.67 10.43 -13.50
N ALA A 506 -11.09 10.84 -14.63
CA ALA A 506 -10.11 11.93 -14.68
C ALA A 506 -10.66 13.26 -14.13
N ASN A 507 -11.98 13.50 -14.23
CA ASN A 507 -12.67 14.61 -13.58
C ASN A 507 -13.78 14.08 -12.63
N PRO A 508 -13.49 13.89 -11.33
CA PRO A 508 -14.46 13.34 -10.37
C PRO A 508 -15.70 14.22 -10.13
N ARG A 509 -15.67 15.49 -10.56
CA ARG A 509 -16.74 16.49 -10.31
C ARG A 509 -17.75 16.61 -11.45
N ALA A 510 -17.60 15.86 -12.54
CA ALA A 510 -18.55 15.89 -13.66
C ALA A 510 -19.79 15.04 -13.34
N ASP A 511 -20.99 15.59 -13.57
CA ASP A 511 -22.28 14.88 -13.41
C ASP A 511 -22.42 13.69 -14.38
N THR A 512 -21.79 13.78 -15.54
CA THR A 512 -21.68 12.70 -16.53
C THR A 512 -20.20 12.40 -16.76
N ARG A 513 -19.79 11.15 -16.55
CA ARG A 513 -18.42 10.67 -16.79
C ARG A 513 -18.33 10.04 -18.16
N PHE A 514 -17.27 10.34 -18.89
CA PHE A 514 -17.05 9.83 -20.25
C PHE A 514 -15.72 9.09 -20.36
N TYR A 515 -15.74 7.91 -20.96
CA TYR A 515 -14.51 7.15 -21.22
C TYR A 515 -13.69 7.80 -22.34
N MET A 516 -12.61 8.49 -21.99
CA MET A 516 -11.84 9.32 -22.92
C MET A 516 -10.32 9.25 -22.72
N GLU A 517 -9.56 9.65 -23.74
CA GLU A 517 -8.09 9.65 -23.75
C GLU A 517 -7.54 10.68 -22.76
N THR A 518 -6.74 10.23 -21.79
CA THR A 518 -6.07 11.15 -20.86
C THR A 518 -4.76 11.66 -21.46
N ILE A 519 -4.65 12.99 -21.59
CA ILE A 519 -3.48 13.67 -22.15
C ILE A 519 -2.57 14.20 -21.03
N ASN A 520 -3.14 14.74 -19.95
CA ASN A 520 -2.38 15.28 -18.81
C ASN A 520 -2.25 14.24 -17.69
N MET A 521 -1.07 13.61 -17.62
CA MET A 521 -0.74 12.62 -16.59
C MET A 521 -0.52 13.23 -15.20
N GLU A 522 -0.04 14.48 -15.07
CA GLU A 522 0.12 15.13 -13.75
C GLU A 522 -1.25 15.41 -13.09
N HIS A 523 -2.26 15.75 -13.88
CA HIS A 523 -3.62 15.93 -13.38
C HIS A 523 -4.22 14.60 -12.90
N LEU A 524 -4.02 13.52 -13.67
CA LEU A 524 -4.45 12.18 -13.28
C LEU A 524 -3.68 11.68 -12.05
N ASN A 525 -2.37 11.92 -11.98
CA ASN A 525 -1.54 11.67 -10.80
C ASN A 525 -2.11 12.40 -9.59
N THR A 526 -2.32 13.72 -9.66
CA THR A 526 -2.87 14.51 -8.54
C THR A 526 -4.22 13.97 -8.06
N THR A 527 -5.11 13.60 -8.99
CA THR A 527 -6.43 13.03 -8.68
C THR A 527 -6.34 11.64 -8.05
N VAL A 528 -5.31 10.84 -8.33
CA VAL A 528 -5.11 9.50 -7.75
C VAL A 528 -4.21 9.50 -6.51
N ASP A 529 -3.17 10.35 -6.44
CA ASP A 529 -2.26 10.51 -5.29
C ASP A 529 -2.97 11.07 -4.05
N ALA A 530 -4.09 11.79 -4.24
CA ALA A 530 -5.05 12.09 -3.16
C ALA A 530 -5.58 10.82 -2.45
N TYR A 531 -5.45 9.65 -3.07
CA TYR A 531 -5.92 8.35 -2.58
C TYR A 531 -4.83 7.26 -2.47
N LEU A 532 -3.82 7.21 -3.36
CA LEU A 532 -2.80 6.16 -3.46
C LEU A 532 -1.58 6.56 -4.34
N ALA A 533 -0.38 6.09 -4.01
CA ALA A 533 0.88 6.49 -4.67
C ALA A 533 1.08 5.96 -6.11
N GLU A 534 1.61 6.84 -6.99
CA GLU A 534 2.30 6.63 -8.30
C GLU A 534 1.99 5.34 -9.11
N PHE A 535 2.36 4.15 -8.61
CA PHE A 535 2.22 2.86 -9.31
C PHE A 535 0.77 2.35 -9.42
N ALA A 536 -0.19 3.05 -8.80
CA ALA A 536 -1.59 2.63 -8.77
C ALA A 536 -2.33 2.86 -10.11
N ILE A 537 -1.95 3.86 -10.91
CA ILE A 537 -2.83 4.46 -11.92
C ILE A 537 -3.15 3.51 -13.08
N GLU A 538 -2.16 2.83 -13.65
CA GLU A 538 -2.43 1.90 -14.76
C GLU A 538 -3.39 0.78 -14.30
N HIS A 539 -3.13 0.17 -13.14
CA HIS A 539 -3.96 -0.89 -12.58
C HIS A 539 -5.35 -0.40 -12.16
N VAL A 540 -5.47 0.78 -11.56
CA VAL A 540 -6.78 1.37 -11.23
C VAL A 540 -7.56 1.66 -12.52
N SER A 541 -6.93 2.25 -13.54
CA SER A 541 -7.56 2.46 -14.85
C SER A 541 -8.01 1.16 -15.51
N ARG A 542 -7.20 0.09 -15.46
CA ARG A 542 -7.57 -1.25 -15.92
C ARG A 542 -8.80 -1.79 -15.18
N ILE A 543 -8.82 -1.69 -13.84
CA ILE A 543 -9.94 -2.18 -13.02
C ILE A 543 -11.20 -1.35 -13.30
N CYS A 544 -11.14 -0.01 -13.29
CA CYS A 544 -12.26 0.86 -13.64
C CYS A 544 -12.82 0.56 -15.04
N ARG A 545 -11.95 0.37 -16.05
CA ARG A 545 -12.36 -0.05 -17.41
C ARG A 545 -13.06 -1.42 -17.44
N VAL A 546 -12.80 -2.31 -16.49
CA VAL A 546 -13.55 -3.57 -16.34
C VAL A 546 -14.87 -3.38 -15.58
N LEU A 547 -14.94 -2.45 -14.62
CA LEU A 547 -16.18 -2.11 -13.90
C LEU A 547 -17.17 -1.32 -14.77
N ALA A 548 -16.68 -0.49 -15.69
CA ALA A 548 -17.52 0.24 -16.65
C ALA A 548 -18.15 -0.67 -17.73
N GLN A 549 -17.64 -1.89 -17.93
CA GLN A 549 -18.15 -2.82 -18.95
C GLN A 549 -19.22 -3.77 -18.38
N PRO A 550 -20.47 -3.76 -18.88
CA PRO A 550 -21.50 -4.69 -18.42
C PRO A 550 -21.09 -6.14 -18.69
N SER A 551 -21.47 -7.05 -17.78
CA SER A 551 -21.08 -8.47 -17.83
C SER A 551 -19.56 -8.73 -17.82
N SER A 552 -18.73 -7.79 -17.36
CA SER A 552 -17.26 -7.91 -17.33
C SER A 552 -16.72 -8.13 -15.91
N HIS A 553 -15.66 -8.95 -15.79
CA HIS A 553 -15.10 -9.41 -14.52
C HIS A 553 -13.57 -9.35 -14.57
N ALA A 554 -12.89 -9.17 -13.43
CA ALA A 554 -11.43 -9.06 -13.38
C ALA A 554 -10.76 -10.24 -12.66
N LEU A 555 -9.62 -10.67 -13.18
CA LEU A 555 -8.71 -11.62 -12.53
C LEU A 555 -7.35 -10.91 -12.32
N LEU A 556 -7.10 -10.47 -11.10
CA LEU A 556 -5.91 -9.71 -10.72
C LEU A 556 -4.81 -10.66 -10.29
N VAL A 557 -3.84 -10.89 -11.17
CA VAL A 557 -2.74 -11.83 -10.95
C VAL A 557 -1.50 -11.07 -10.49
N GLY A 558 -1.01 -11.43 -9.31
CA GLY A 558 0.18 -10.79 -8.73
C GLY A 558 0.63 -11.48 -7.46
N LEU A 559 1.87 -11.24 -7.03
CA LEU A 559 2.36 -11.78 -5.76
C LEU A 559 1.58 -11.22 -4.56
N GLY A 560 1.68 -11.88 -3.40
CA GLY A 560 1.09 -11.39 -2.15
C GLY A 560 1.56 -9.96 -1.85
N GLY A 561 0.64 -9.09 -1.45
CA GLY A 561 0.98 -7.71 -1.07
C GLY A 561 1.20 -6.72 -2.23
N SER A 562 0.95 -7.10 -3.49
CA SER A 562 1.04 -6.21 -4.67
C SER A 562 -0.01 -5.08 -4.76
N GLY A 563 -0.73 -4.77 -3.67
CA GLY A 563 -1.73 -3.69 -3.65
C GLY A 563 -3.10 -4.02 -4.26
N ARG A 564 -3.26 -5.15 -4.95
CA ARG A 564 -4.51 -5.58 -5.64
C ARG A 564 -5.81 -5.25 -4.90
N GLN A 565 -5.97 -5.70 -3.65
CA GLN A 565 -7.18 -5.46 -2.84
C GLN A 565 -7.42 -3.97 -2.58
N SER A 566 -6.37 -3.18 -2.37
CA SER A 566 -6.45 -1.73 -2.20
C SER A 566 -6.87 -1.03 -3.49
N LEU A 567 -6.35 -1.48 -4.64
CA LEU A 567 -6.73 -0.93 -5.94
C LEU A 567 -8.16 -1.32 -6.33
N THR A 568 -8.61 -2.53 -6.03
CA THR A 568 -10.03 -2.94 -6.18
C THR A 568 -10.94 -2.06 -5.33
N ARG A 569 -10.58 -1.79 -4.07
CA ARG A 569 -11.34 -0.89 -3.18
C ARG A 569 -11.40 0.54 -3.73
N LEU A 570 -10.28 1.07 -4.22
CA LEU A 570 -10.24 2.40 -4.83
C LEU A 570 -11.09 2.46 -6.10
N ALA A 571 -10.97 1.48 -7.00
CA ALA A 571 -11.78 1.41 -8.22
C ALA A 571 -13.28 1.25 -7.91
N ALA A 572 -13.65 0.47 -6.89
CA ALA A 572 -15.03 0.37 -6.41
C ALA A 572 -15.58 1.72 -5.96
N HIS A 573 -14.80 2.45 -5.16
CA HIS A 573 -15.16 3.77 -4.66
C HIS A 573 -15.29 4.81 -5.77
N ILE A 574 -14.32 4.82 -6.70
CA ILE A 574 -14.35 5.67 -7.90
C ILE A 574 -15.63 5.43 -8.71
N ASN A 575 -15.99 4.17 -8.95
CA ASN A 575 -17.17 3.82 -9.76
C ASN A 575 -18.49 3.80 -8.95
N GLU A 576 -18.48 4.18 -7.68
CA GLU A 576 -19.65 4.21 -6.78
C GLU A 576 -20.35 2.84 -6.58
N TYR A 577 -19.58 1.75 -6.64
CA TYR A 577 -20.05 0.38 -6.38
C TYR A 577 -20.04 0.04 -4.88
N ASP A 578 -21.08 -0.63 -4.39
CA ASP A 578 -21.08 -1.23 -3.05
C ASP A 578 -20.13 -2.45 -3.04
N LEU A 579 -19.01 -2.36 -2.32
CA LEU A 579 -18.01 -3.42 -2.24
C LEU A 579 -18.38 -4.44 -1.17
N PHE A 580 -18.73 -5.65 -1.61
CA PHE A 580 -18.88 -6.80 -0.74
C PHE A 580 -17.61 -7.66 -0.75
N GLN A 581 -17.07 -7.92 0.43
CA GLN A 581 -15.91 -8.79 0.63
C GLN A 581 -16.25 -9.83 1.70
N VAL A 582 -16.00 -11.11 1.42
CA VAL A 582 -16.23 -12.20 2.40
C VAL A 582 -15.14 -12.18 3.47
N GLU A 583 -15.54 -12.22 4.73
CA GLU A 583 -14.65 -12.41 5.88
C GLU A 583 -14.62 -13.89 6.29
N MET A 584 -13.57 -14.59 5.91
CA MET A 584 -13.39 -16.02 6.20
C MET A 584 -13.09 -16.25 7.69
N SER A 585 -14.05 -16.85 8.41
CA SER A 585 -13.86 -17.33 9.78
C SER A 585 -13.63 -18.85 9.82
N LYS A 586 -13.22 -19.40 10.98
CA LYS A 586 -13.13 -20.87 11.18
C LYS A 586 -14.48 -21.58 11.06
N THR A 587 -15.59 -20.87 11.24
CA THR A 587 -16.96 -21.42 11.16
C THR A 587 -17.63 -21.16 9.81
N TYR A 588 -16.98 -20.42 8.90
CA TYR A 588 -17.56 -20.06 7.61
C TYR A 588 -17.66 -21.26 6.68
N GLY A 589 -18.88 -21.64 6.31
CA GLY A 589 -19.19 -22.82 5.51
C GLY A 589 -20.07 -22.54 4.30
N LYS A 590 -20.71 -23.59 3.79
CA LYS A 590 -21.56 -23.52 2.58
C LYS A 590 -22.89 -22.79 2.82
N ASN A 591 -23.34 -22.68 4.07
CA ASN A 591 -24.64 -22.09 4.39
C ASN A 591 -24.53 -20.57 4.48
N GLU A 592 -23.49 -20.10 5.16
CA GLU A 592 -23.09 -18.70 5.29
C GLU A 592 -22.85 -18.12 3.88
N TRP A 593 -22.06 -18.81 3.06
CA TRP A 593 -21.85 -18.45 1.65
C TRP A 593 -23.13 -18.37 0.81
N ARG A 594 -24.13 -19.22 1.08
CA ARG A 594 -25.42 -19.17 0.38
C ARG A 594 -26.25 -17.96 0.79
N GLU A 595 -26.26 -17.60 2.07
CA GLU A 595 -26.98 -16.40 2.54
C GLU A 595 -26.27 -15.11 2.11
N ASP A 596 -24.92 -15.09 2.05
CA ASP A 596 -24.15 -13.99 1.45
C ASP A 596 -24.51 -13.80 -0.04
N LEU A 597 -24.46 -14.87 -0.84
CA LEU A 597 -24.86 -14.85 -2.25
C LEU A 597 -26.31 -14.42 -2.46
N LYS A 598 -27.23 -14.89 -1.62
CA LYS A 598 -28.65 -14.51 -1.65
C LYS A 598 -28.86 -13.04 -1.28
N THR A 599 -28.06 -12.51 -0.36
CA THR A 599 -28.05 -11.09 0.02
C THR A 599 -27.51 -10.22 -1.11
N LEU A 600 -26.41 -10.64 -1.74
CA LEU A 600 -25.85 -10.01 -2.95
C LEU A 600 -26.87 -9.96 -4.08
N LEU A 601 -27.44 -11.10 -4.46
CA LEU A 601 -28.44 -11.20 -5.54
C LEU A 601 -29.67 -10.33 -5.27
N LYS A 602 -30.14 -10.26 -4.02
CA LYS A 602 -31.23 -9.37 -3.60
C LYS A 602 -30.86 -7.90 -3.58
N LYS A 603 -29.62 -7.53 -3.30
CA LYS A 603 -29.16 -6.13 -3.43
C LYS A 603 -29.05 -5.73 -4.90
N SER A 604 -28.60 -6.63 -5.79
CA SER A 604 -28.44 -6.40 -7.24
C SER A 604 -29.76 -6.49 -8.04
N SER A 605 -30.91 -6.53 -7.38
CA SER A 605 -32.21 -6.49 -8.05
C SER A 605 -33.26 -5.88 -7.12
N THR A 606 -34.03 -4.90 -7.59
CA THR A 606 -35.12 -4.32 -6.80
C THR A 606 -36.24 -5.34 -6.52
N PRO A 607 -36.97 -5.25 -5.39
CA PRO A 607 -38.05 -6.18 -5.06
C PRO A 607 -39.15 -6.29 -6.13
N ASP A 608 -39.54 -5.16 -6.76
CA ASP A 608 -40.70 -5.08 -7.64
C ASP A 608 -40.34 -5.14 -9.15
N LEU A 609 -39.72 -6.24 -9.57
CA LEU A 609 -39.30 -6.45 -10.97
C LEU A 609 -40.46 -6.26 -11.98
N HIS A 610 -41.67 -6.69 -11.59
CA HIS A 610 -42.89 -6.52 -12.39
C HIS A 610 -43.28 -5.04 -12.60
N MET A 611 -42.99 -4.15 -11.66
CA MET A 611 -43.32 -2.73 -11.79
C MET A 611 -42.34 -2.01 -12.70
N ILE A 612 -41.05 -2.33 -12.60
CA ILE A 612 -40.01 -1.76 -13.48
C ILE A 612 -40.23 -2.22 -14.92
N ASP A 613 -40.53 -3.49 -15.15
CA ASP A 613 -40.75 -3.97 -16.51
C ASP A 613 -41.99 -3.32 -17.17
N ARG A 614 -43.06 -3.07 -16.40
CA ARG A 614 -44.22 -2.28 -16.85
C ARG A 614 -43.94 -0.80 -17.12
N GLN A 615 -42.83 -0.26 -16.60
CA GLN A 615 -42.40 1.14 -16.83
C GLN A 615 -41.49 1.30 -18.06
N ARG A 616 -41.05 0.21 -18.70
CA ARG A 616 -40.27 0.23 -19.95
C ARG A 616 -41.17 0.50 -21.15
N ASP A 617 -40.57 0.90 -22.28
CA ASP A 617 -41.28 1.01 -23.56
C ASP A 617 -41.99 -0.30 -23.92
N LYS A 618 -43.21 -0.20 -24.48
CA LYS A 618 -44.07 -1.34 -24.81
C LYS A 618 -43.42 -2.39 -25.73
N SER A 619 -42.42 -2.03 -26.51
CA SER A 619 -41.63 -2.92 -27.37
C SER A 619 -40.59 -3.74 -26.61
N LEU A 620 -40.25 -3.34 -25.39
CA LEU A 620 -39.18 -3.91 -24.55
C LEU A 620 -39.68 -4.60 -23.28
N GLN A 621 -40.96 -4.41 -22.92
CA GLN A 621 -41.60 -5.12 -21.79
C GLN A 621 -41.58 -6.64 -22.03
N THR A 622 -41.42 -7.42 -20.97
CA THR A 622 -41.62 -8.87 -21.02
C THR A 622 -43.10 -9.22 -21.11
N ASP A 623 -43.40 -10.46 -21.45
CA ASP A 623 -44.78 -11.00 -21.42
C ASP A 623 -45.35 -11.17 -19.99
N GLY A 624 -44.60 -10.76 -18.96
CA GLY A 624 -44.97 -10.91 -17.55
C GLY A 624 -44.91 -12.35 -17.04
N SER A 625 -44.45 -13.31 -17.85
CA SER A 625 -44.30 -14.69 -17.41
C SER A 625 -43.16 -14.84 -16.40
N PRO A 626 -43.26 -15.76 -15.41
CA PRO A 626 -42.17 -16.00 -14.47
C PRO A 626 -40.84 -16.39 -15.14
N THR A 627 -40.89 -16.99 -16.32
CA THR A 627 -39.69 -17.33 -17.10
C THR A 627 -39.06 -16.08 -17.72
N ALA A 628 -39.83 -15.19 -18.36
CA ALA A 628 -39.29 -13.97 -18.94
C ALA A 628 -38.78 -13.01 -17.87
N LEU A 629 -39.48 -12.90 -16.74
CA LEU A 629 -39.05 -12.10 -15.58
C LEU A 629 -37.79 -12.66 -14.92
N TYR A 630 -37.64 -13.99 -14.82
CA TYR A 630 -36.39 -14.60 -14.37
C TYR A 630 -35.24 -14.33 -15.36
N THR A 631 -35.49 -14.40 -16.67
CA THR A 631 -34.51 -14.02 -17.69
C THR A 631 -34.11 -12.54 -17.56
N TYR A 632 -35.06 -11.64 -17.29
CA TYR A 632 -34.80 -10.22 -17.05
C TYR A 632 -33.99 -9.98 -15.76
N PHE A 633 -34.32 -10.68 -14.67
CA PHE A 633 -33.50 -10.70 -13.45
C PHE A 633 -32.05 -11.14 -13.73
N VAL A 634 -31.85 -12.20 -14.51
CA VAL A 634 -30.50 -12.68 -14.88
C VAL A 634 -29.74 -11.64 -15.72
N ILE A 635 -30.42 -10.87 -16.57
CA ILE A 635 -29.81 -9.75 -17.31
C ILE A 635 -29.37 -8.65 -16.33
N ILE A 636 -30.27 -8.18 -15.46
CA ILE A 636 -29.95 -7.15 -14.45
C ILE A 636 -28.76 -7.56 -13.58
N VAL A 637 -28.76 -8.80 -13.06
CA VAL A 637 -27.65 -9.31 -12.25
C VAL A 637 -26.33 -9.31 -13.04
N ARG A 638 -26.34 -9.72 -14.32
CA ARG A 638 -25.12 -9.71 -15.16
C ARG A 638 -24.61 -8.30 -15.47
N ASP A 639 -25.50 -7.32 -15.55
CA ASP A 639 -25.13 -5.94 -15.86
C ASP A 639 -24.76 -5.12 -14.59
N GLN A 640 -25.21 -5.53 -13.40
CA GLN A 640 -24.97 -4.81 -12.13
C GLN A 640 -23.97 -5.48 -11.18
N LEU A 641 -23.67 -6.78 -11.34
CA LEU A 641 -22.73 -7.52 -10.49
C LEU A 641 -21.41 -7.78 -11.21
N HIS A 642 -20.33 -7.21 -10.69
CA HIS A 642 -18.97 -7.52 -11.14
C HIS A 642 -18.25 -8.36 -10.09
N ILE A 643 -17.40 -9.26 -10.57
CA ILE A 643 -16.58 -10.13 -9.72
C ILE A 643 -15.11 -9.82 -9.98
N VAL A 644 -14.36 -9.56 -8.92
CA VAL A 644 -12.91 -9.34 -8.95
C VAL A 644 -12.23 -10.41 -8.12
N LEU A 645 -11.40 -11.22 -8.76
CA LEU A 645 -10.66 -12.34 -8.14
C LEU A 645 -9.18 -12.00 -8.04
N ALA A 646 -8.61 -12.04 -6.84
CA ALA A 646 -7.18 -11.86 -6.62
C ALA A 646 -6.46 -13.21 -6.51
N MET A 647 -5.58 -13.54 -7.46
CA MET A 647 -4.84 -14.81 -7.45
C MET A 647 -3.31 -14.63 -7.47
N SER A 648 -2.60 -15.47 -6.70
CA SER A 648 -1.14 -15.52 -6.76
C SER A 648 -0.68 -16.37 -7.96
N PRO A 649 0.29 -15.91 -8.77
CA PRO A 649 0.93 -16.75 -9.78
C PRO A 649 1.92 -17.75 -9.18
N ALA A 650 2.28 -17.60 -7.91
CA ALA A 650 3.21 -18.51 -7.24
C ALA A 650 2.55 -19.87 -6.95
N GLY A 651 3.27 -20.95 -7.28
CA GLY A 651 2.83 -22.34 -7.08
C GLY A 651 1.87 -22.85 -8.15
N THR A 652 1.37 -24.08 -7.96
CA THR A 652 0.54 -24.79 -8.96
C THR A 652 -0.95 -24.44 -8.88
N ALA A 653 -1.37 -23.65 -7.87
CA ALA A 653 -2.78 -23.40 -7.57
C ALA A 653 -3.51 -22.64 -8.70
N LEU A 654 -2.91 -21.58 -9.25
CA LEU A 654 -3.48 -20.82 -10.37
C LEU A 654 -3.71 -21.72 -11.60
N ARG A 655 -2.67 -22.42 -12.06
CA ARG A 655 -2.76 -23.39 -13.17
C ARG A 655 -3.81 -24.47 -12.95
N THR A 656 -3.91 -24.99 -11.72
CA THR A 656 -4.88 -26.04 -11.37
C THR A 656 -6.31 -25.50 -11.38
N ARG A 657 -6.55 -24.28 -10.88
CA ARG A 657 -7.87 -23.64 -10.94
C ARG A 657 -8.25 -23.26 -12.37
N ILE A 658 -7.34 -22.75 -13.20
CA ILE A 658 -7.61 -22.47 -14.62
C ILE A 658 -8.04 -23.76 -15.36
N ARG A 659 -7.35 -24.89 -15.11
CA ARG A 659 -7.73 -26.19 -15.69
C ARG A 659 -9.08 -26.73 -15.19
N LYS A 660 -9.42 -26.52 -13.92
CA LYS A 660 -10.72 -26.92 -13.34
C LYS A 660 -11.86 -25.98 -13.73
N PHE A 661 -11.56 -24.71 -14.01
CA PHE A 661 -12.51 -23.63 -14.28
C PHE A 661 -11.99 -22.73 -15.43
N PRO A 662 -12.08 -23.17 -16.70
CA PRO A 662 -11.61 -22.38 -17.85
C PRO A 662 -12.28 -21.01 -17.97
N ALA A 663 -13.49 -20.86 -17.40
CA ALA A 663 -14.18 -19.59 -17.24
C ALA A 663 -13.34 -18.49 -16.56
N LEU A 664 -12.38 -18.83 -15.69
CA LEU A 664 -11.50 -17.84 -15.04
C LEU A 664 -10.64 -17.05 -16.04
N VAL A 665 -10.30 -17.65 -17.19
CA VAL A 665 -9.54 -16.98 -18.27
C VAL A 665 -10.47 -16.57 -19.40
N ASN A 666 -11.45 -17.41 -19.72
CA ASN A 666 -12.37 -17.13 -20.82
C ASN A 666 -13.42 -16.05 -20.49
N CYS A 667 -13.76 -15.81 -19.23
CA CYS A 667 -14.79 -14.83 -18.84
C CYS A 667 -14.22 -13.57 -18.16
N CYS A 668 -13.10 -13.66 -17.45
CA CYS A 668 -12.45 -12.48 -16.86
C CYS A 668 -11.45 -11.80 -17.80
N THR A 669 -11.28 -10.49 -17.63
CA THR A 669 -10.11 -9.73 -18.10
C THR A 669 -8.98 -9.93 -17.10
N ILE A 670 -7.75 -10.18 -17.57
CA ILE A 670 -6.59 -10.47 -16.72
C ILE A 670 -5.72 -9.22 -16.62
N ASP A 671 -5.32 -8.87 -15.40
CA ASP A 671 -4.36 -7.79 -15.11
C ASP A 671 -3.18 -8.35 -14.31
N TRP A 672 -1.96 -8.19 -14.84
CA TRP A 672 -0.71 -8.66 -14.24
C TRP A 672 0.04 -7.54 -13.52
N PHE A 673 0.14 -7.66 -12.20
CA PHE A 673 0.83 -6.69 -11.35
C PHE A 673 2.36 -6.86 -11.42
N GLN A 674 3.01 -6.00 -12.20
CA GLN A 674 4.47 -5.93 -12.41
C GLN A 674 4.98 -4.50 -12.16
N LEU A 675 6.28 -4.33 -11.85
CA LEU A 675 6.90 -3.03 -11.50
C LEU A 675 7.87 -2.57 -12.59
N THR A 676 7.77 -1.32 -13.06
CA THR A 676 8.77 -0.64 -13.94
C THR A 676 8.87 0.86 -13.64
N GLN A 677 9.82 1.57 -14.25
CA GLN A 677 10.73 2.48 -13.53
C GLN A 677 10.99 3.81 -14.25
N LEU A 678 11.14 4.87 -13.44
CA LEU A 678 11.97 6.07 -13.63
C LEU A 678 12.00 6.82 -12.28
N GLU A 679 12.66 7.97 -12.11
CA GLU A 679 14.05 8.32 -12.49
C GLU A 679 15.03 7.95 -11.35
N ARG A 680 14.53 7.15 -10.39
CA ARG A 680 15.05 6.87 -9.04
C ARG A 680 16.25 5.91 -9.09
N ASP A 681 17.09 6.01 -10.11
CA ASP A 681 17.65 4.85 -10.81
C ASP A 681 18.86 4.16 -10.14
N THR A 682 19.80 4.87 -9.50
CA THR A 682 20.91 4.17 -8.81
C THR A 682 20.42 3.43 -7.57
N ALA A 683 19.53 4.07 -6.79
CA ALA A 683 18.92 3.46 -5.61
C ALA A 683 17.86 2.41 -5.98
N ILE A 684 17.13 2.57 -7.10
CA ILE A 684 16.29 1.51 -7.66
C ILE A 684 17.15 0.34 -8.12
N LYS A 685 18.23 0.55 -8.87
CA LYS A 685 19.08 -0.53 -9.38
C LYS A 685 19.66 -1.38 -8.25
N LEU A 686 20.11 -0.75 -7.16
CA LEU A 686 20.54 -1.45 -5.95
C LEU A 686 19.39 -2.13 -5.21
N CYS A 687 18.23 -1.49 -5.04
CA CYS A 687 17.05 -2.14 -4.44
C CYS A 687 16.55 -3.34 -5.26
N GLN A 688 16.49 -3.22 -6.59
CA GLN A 688 16.13 -4.28 -7.54
C GLN A 688 17.14 -5.42 -7.45
N MET A 689 18.44 -5.11 -7.44
CA MET A 689 19.49 -6.10 -7.25
C MET A 689 19.40 -6.77 -5.87
N PHE A 690 19.10 -6.05 -4.78
CA PHE A 690 18.86 -6.65 -3.47
C PHE A 690 17.68 -7.63 -3.54
N HIS A 691 16.60 -7.26 -4.23
CA HIS A 691 15.44 -8.11 -4.47
C HIS A 691 15.80 -9.37 -5.28
N VAL A 692 16.46 -9.22 -6.43
CA VAL A 692 16.86 -10.32 -7.34
C VAL A 692 17.87 -11.24 -6.66
N ASN A 693 18.93 -10.71 -6.05
CA ASN A 693 19.92 -11.49 -5.32
C ASN A 693 19.25 -12.25 -4.16
N THR A 694 18.18 -11.72 -3.53
CA THR A 694 17.41 -12.44 -2.50
C THR A 694 16.55 -13.55 -3.12
N GLN A 695 15.99 -13.38 -4.32
CA GLN A 695 15.30 -14.46 -5.04
C GLN A 695 16.26 -15.60 -5.38
N GLU A 696 17.49 -15.31 -5.77
CA GLU A 696 18.54 -16.31 -5.99
C GLU A 696 18.95 -17.00 -4.68
N LEU A 697 19.24 -16.23 -3.63
CA LEU A 697 19.55 -16.75 -2.29
C LEU A 697 18.43 -17.66 -1.77
N THR A 698 17.17 -17.33 -2.07
CA THR A 698 15.99 -18.16 -1.72
C THR A 698 15.99 -19.50 -2.47
N ARG A 699 16.39 -19.53 -3.76
CA ARG A 699 16.53 -20.79 -4.51
C ARG A 699 17.68 -21.64 -3.94
N GLU A 700 18.81 -21.04 -3.63
CA GLU A 700 19.96 -21.71 -3.01
C GLU A 700 19.62 -22.26 -1.61
N PHE A 701 18.90 -21.49 -0.80
CA PHE A 701 18.41 -21.88 0.53
C PHE A 701 17.40 -23.04 0.45
N LEU A 702 16.51 -23.05 -0.55
CA LEU A 702 15.63 -24.20 -0.82
C LEU A 702 16.44 -25.45 -1.20
N LEU A 703 17.42 -25.32 -2.08
CA LEU A 703 18.22 -26.44 -2.56
C LEU A 703 19.03 -27.08 -1.42
N ARG A 704 19.72 -26.26 -0.61
CA ARG A 704 20.60 -26.70 0.48
C ARG A 704 19.86 -27.05 1.78
N MET A 705 18.94 -26.19 2.23
CA MET A 705 18.30 -26.30 3.56
C MET A 705 16.88 -26.87 3.52
N LYS A 706 16.30 -27.12 2.33
CA LYS A 706 14.90 -27.54 2.12
C LYS A 706 13.85 -26.60 2.76
N ARG A 707 14.25 -25.36 3.07
CA ARG A 707 13.38 -24.30 3.61
C ARG A 707 13.11 -23.29 2.51
N TYR A 708 11.86 -22.85 2.37
CA TYR A 708 11.47 -21.85 1.37
C TYR A 708 11.06 -20.55 2.03
N ASN A 709 11.47 -19.43 1.43
CA ASN A 709 11.03 -18.08 1.78
C ASN A 709 10.34 -17.46 0.55
N TYR A 710 9.48 -16.46 0.74
CA TYR A 710 8.83 -15.74 -0.36
C TYR A 710 9.34 -14.31 -0.44
N VAL A 711 10.12 -14.00 -1.48
CA VAL A 711 10.50 -12.62 -1.79
C VAL A 711 9.31 -11.94 -2.47
N THR A 712 8.69 -10.96 -1.80
CA THR A 712 7.43 -10.34 -2.24
C THR A 712 7.59 -8.86 -2.59
N PRO A 713 6.66 -8.27 -3.37
CA PRO A 713 6.58 -6.81 -3.54
C PRO A 713 6.38 -6.08 -2.21
N THR A 714 5.69 -6.69 -1.22
CA THR A 714 5.64 -6.11 0.13
C THR A 714 7.00 -6.03 0.80
N ALA A 715 7.85 -7.06 0.69
CA ALA A 715 9.21 -6.99 1.24
C ALA A 715 10.07 -5.93 0.50
N TYR A 716 9.80 -5.66 -0.78
CA TYR A 716 10.39 -4.53 -1.52
C TYR A 716 9.88 -3.16 -1.04
N LEU A 717 8.57 -3.03 -0.78
CA LEU A 717 8.02 -1.84 -0.15
C LEU A 717 8.51 -1.68 1.30
N GLU A 718 8.77 -2.76 2.03
CA GLU A 718 9.38 -2.74 3.35
C GLU A 718 10.84 -2.27 3.27
N LEU A 719 11.65 -2.76 2.32
CA LEU A 719 12.98 -2.21 2.05
C LEU A 719 12.92 -0.70 1.83
N ILE A 720 12.07 -0.23 0.91
CA ILE A 720 11.96 1.21 0.59
C ILE A 720 11.48 2.01 1.81
N ASN A 721 10.47 1.54 2.53
CA ASN A 721 9.91 2.24 3.68
C ASN A 721 10.87 2.23 4.89
N MET A 722 11.60 1.13 5.09
CA MET A 722 12.62 1.00 6.14
C MET A 722 13.81 1.88 5.82
N PHE A 723 14.29 1.87 4.57
CA PHE A 723 15.34 2.78 4.10
C PHE A 723 14.93 4.24 4.29
N LYS A 724 13.73 4.65 3.87
CA LYS A 724 13.19 6.00 4.12
C LYS A 724 13.13 6.33 5.63
N ALA A 725 12.66 5.40 6.47
CA ALA A 725 12.53 5.62 7.91
C ALA A 725 13.89 5.77 8.61
N LEU A 726 14.83 4.86 8.35
CA LEU A 726 16.18 4.88 8.92
C LEU A 726 16.98 6.09 8.39
N LEU A 727 16.89 6.41 7.10
CA LEU A 727 17.52 7.59 6.52
C LEU A 727 16.97 8.88 7.12
N ASN A 728 15.66 8.98 7.35
CA ASN A 728 15.06 10.13 8.03
C ASN A 728 15.48 10.22 9.50
N LYS A 729 15.49 9.10 10.24
CA LYS A 729 15.99 9.05 11.63
C LYS A 729 17.44 9.57 11.68
N LYS A 730 18.32 9.03 10.83
CA LYS A 730 19.74 9.45 10.78
C LYS A 730 19.90 10.90 10.33
N ARG A 731 19.13 11.38 9.35
CA ARG A 731 19.13 12.81 8.96
C ARG A 731 18.68 13.73 10.09
N VAL A 732 17.76 13.32 10.95
CA VAL A 732 17.33 14.11 12.13
C VAL A 732 18.40 14.11 13.21
N GLU A 733 19.02 12.96 13.50
CA GLU A 733 20.19 12.87 14.41
C GLU A 733 21.37 13.74 13.94
N LEU A 734 21.67 13.72 12.64
CA LEU A 734 22.74 14.51 12.06
C LEU A 734 22.41 16.00 12.07
N ARG A 735 21.19 16.40 11.67
CA ARG A 735 20.76 17.81 11.69
C ARG A 735 20.64 18.39 13.10
N SER A 736 20.29 17.59 14.11
CA SER A 736 20.27 18.07 15.50
C SER A 736 21.69 18.26 16.05
N SER A 737 22.62 17.39 15.66
CA SER A 737 24.05 17.54 15.95
C SER A 737 24.66 18.73 15.22
N GLU A 738 24.41 18.86 13.91
CA GLU A 738 24.79 20.00 13.06
C GLU A 738 24.29 21.33 13.65
N ARG A 739 22.99 21.44 13.99
CA ARG A 739 22.46 22.64 14.66
C ARG A 739 23.16 22.92 15.99
N ARG A 740 23.43 21.89 16.81
CA ARG A 740 24.16 22.06 18.08
C ARG A 740 25.56 22.62 17.84
N TYR A 741 26.27 22.14 16.81
CA TYR A 741 27.57 22.68 16.42
C TYR A 741 27.47 24.09 15.87
N ILE A 742 26.49 24.40 15.01
CA ILE A 742 26.27 25.75 14.47
C ILE A 742 25.93 26.73 15.59
N THR A 743 25.05 26.38 16.54
CA THR A 743 24.75 27.22 17.70
C THR A 743 25.98 27.44 18.59
N GLY A 744 26.81 26.41 18.81
CA GLY A 744 28.08 26.56 19.51
C GLY A 744 29.07 27.47 18.77
N LEU A 745 29.20 27.30 17.45
CA LEU A 745 30.04 28.12 16.58
C LEU A 745 29.55 29.57 16.49
N ASP A 746 28.25 29.83 16.53
CA ASP A 746 27.68 31.18 16.48
C ASP A 746 27.84 31.89 17.84
N GLN A 747 27.76 31.15 18.96
CA GLN A 747 28.16 31.64 20.28
C GLN A 747 29.66 31.98 20.33
N LEU A 748 30.52 31.08 19.83
CA LEU A 748 31.96 31.32 19.72
C LEU A 748 32.29 32.47 18.76
N ALA A 749 31.58 32.62 17.63
CA ALA A 749 31.76 33.72 16.69
C ALA A 749 31.25 35.06 17.25
N THR A 750 30.23 35.03 18.11
CA THR A 750 29.74 36.21 18.84
C THR A 750 30.75 36.64 19.90
N ALA A 751 31.30 35.70 20.67
CA ALA A 751 32.40 35.97 21.59
C ALA A 751 33.64 36.48 20.83
N ALA A 752 34.03 35.83 19.73
CA ALA A 752 35.14 36.26 18.88
C ALA A 752 34.92 37.64 18.25
N LYS A 753 33.67 38.03 17.91
CA LYS A 753 33.36 39.41 17.47
C LYS A 753 33.49 40.43 18.60
N GLN A 754 33.11 40.08 19.82
CA GLN A 754 33.32 40.95 20.99
C GLN A 754 34.81 41.11 21.30
N VAL A 755 35.58 40.02 21.26
CA VAL A 755 37.05 40.03 21.38
C VAL A 755 37.70 40.77 20.21
N ALA A 756 37.21 40.65 18.98
CA ALA A 756 37.72 41.37 17.81
C ALA A 756 37.42 42.87 17.87
N ALA A 757 36.29 43.29 18.47
CA ALA A 757 36.01 44.70 18.74
C ALA A 757 36.97 45.27 19.83
N LEU A 758 37.29 44.46 20.85
CA LEU A 758 38.35 44.74 21.82
C LEU A 758 39.73 44.81 21.14
N GLN A 759 40.06 43.89 20.22
CA GLN A 759 41.30 43.92 19.45
C GLN A 759 41.39 45.13 18.51
N LYS A 760 40.30 45.55 17.86
CA LYS A 760 40.28 46.79 17.07
C LYS A 760 40.49 48.04 17.92
N SER A 761 40.03 48.00 19.17
CA SER A 761 40.34 49.04 20.17
C SER A 761 41.83 49.00 20.55
N LEU A 762 42.46 47.82 20.49
CA LEU A 762 43.91 47.63 20.65
C LEU A 762 44.73 47.98 19.39
N GLU A 763 44.21 47.82 18.16
CA GLU A 763 44.89 48.21 16.91
C GLU A 763 45.15 49.72 16.86
N VAL A 764 44.23 50.53 17.42
CA VAL A 764 44.43 51.97 17.61
C VAL A 764 45.56 52.28 18.62
N LEU A 765 45.91 51.32 19.49
CA LEU A 765 47.02 51.39 20.45
C LEU A 765 48.30 50.66 19.97
N GLN A 766 48.24 49.84 18.92
CA GLN A 766 49.38 49.07 18.40
C GLN A 766 50.63 49.89 18.08
N PRO A 767 50.57 51.13 17.54
CA PRO A 767 51.77 51.94 17.31
C PRO A 767 52.57 52.24 18.59
N LYS A 768 51.91 52.26 19.76
CA LYS A 768 52.57 52.41 21.08
C LYS A 768 53.11 51.08 21.64
N LEU A 769 52.49 49.95 21.27
CA LEU A 769 52.89 48.62 21.72
C LEU A 769 54.03 48.01 20.87
N ALA A 770 54.12 48.31 19.58
CA ALA A 770 55.23 47.87 18.74
C ALA A 770 56.57 48.48 19.19
N ALA A 771 56.56 49.75 19.62
CA ALA A 771 57.71 50.40 20.26
C ALA A 771 58.09 49.74 21.60
N GLY A 772 57.12 49.19 22.33
CA GLY A 772 57.35 48.40 23.54
C GLY A 772 57.88 46.99 23.26
N ALA A 773 57.40 46.32 22.20
CA ALA A 773 57.80 44.96 21.85
C ALA A 773 59.30 44.85 21.48
N ALA A 774 59.85 45.86 20.82
CA ALA A 774 61.29 45.95 20.57
C ALA A 774 62.09 46.05 21.89
N ALA A 775 61.63 46.86 22.85
CA ALA A 775 62.27 46.97 24.17
C ALA A 775 62.12 45.68 25.01
N VAL A 776 61.00 44.95 24.87
CA VAL A 776 60.78 43.67 25.59
C VAL A 776 61.73 42.58 25.10
N ALA A 777 62.04 42.53 23.80
CA ALA A 777 63.04 41.58 23.26
C ALA A 777 64.48 41.90 23.71
N GLU A 778 64.78 43.17 24.00
CA GLU A 778 66.06 43.60 24.56
C GLU A 778 66.15 43.28 26.07
N ILE A 779 65.04 43.46 26.80
CA ILE A 779 64.94 43.16 28.24
C ILE A 779 64.98 41.65 28.52
N THR A 780 64.40 40.79 27.69
CA THR A 780 64.44 39.32 27.92
C THR A 780 65.86 38.75 27.91
N ALA A 781 66.76 39.32 27.09
CA ALA A 781 68.18 38.94 27.09
C ALA A 781 68.95 39.45 28.33
N ILE A 782 68.45 40.50 28.99
CA ILE A 782 69.00 41.02 30.26
C ILE A 782 68.52 40.15 31.44
N VAL A 783 67.26 39.70 31.43
CA VAL A 783 66.67 38.88 32.50
C VAL A 783 67.35 37.51 32.65
N GLU A 784 67.75 36.84 31.57
CA GLU A 784 68.55 35.60 31.68
C GLU A 784 69.91 35.86 32.35
N LYS A 785 70.49 37.05 32.13
CA LYS A 785 71.81 37.43 32.68
C LYS A 785 71.76 37.86 34.14
N GLU A 786 70.64 38.38 34.62
CA GLU A 786 70.45 38.73 36.04
C GLU A 786 70.08 37.53 36.92
N LYS A 787 69.52 36.45 36.35
CA LYS A 787 69.18 35.23 37.10
C LYS A 787 70.37 34.56 37.79
N GLU A 788 71.58 34.65 37.24
CA GLU A 788 72.80 34.13 37.89
C GLU A 788 73.24 34.95 39.11
N GLY A 789 72.81 36.22 39.24
CA GLY A 789 73.20 37.10 40.35
C GLY A 789 72.33 36.98 41.60
N VAL A 790 71.04 36.64 41.45
CA VAL A 790 70.05 36.68 42.55
C VAL A 790 70.21 35.53 43.55
N ALA A 791 70.77 34.38 43.13
CA ALA A 791 70.97 33.21 43.98
C ALA A 791 71.91 33.44 45.19
N LEU A 792 72.65 34.55 45.23
CA LEU A 792 73.55 34.91 46.35
C LEU A 792 72.89 35.77 47.44
N ILE A 793 71.64 36.22 47.26
CA ILE A 793 71.01 37.25 48.12
C ILE A 793 69.90 36.68 49.03
N GLU A 794 69.43 35.44 48.81
CA GLU A 794 68.27 34.87 49.52
C GLU A 794 68.42 34.74 51.05
N ALA A 795 69.65 34.71 51.60
CA ALA A 795 69.87 34.54 53.04
C ALA A 795 69.59 35.79 53.90
N GLY A 796 69.55 36.99 53.32
CA GLY A 796 69.34 38.24 54.07
C GLY A 796 67.87 38.63 54.28
N VAL A 797 67.01 38.28 53.33
CA VAL A 797 65.66 38.86 53.17
C VAL A 797 64.69 38.44 54.29
N LEU A 798 64.91 37.28 54.92
CA LEU A 798 64.09 36.78 56.04
C LEU A 798 64.20 37.64 57.31
N ALA A 799 65.31 38.37 57.51
CA ALA A 799 65.46 39.28 58.66
C ALA A 799 64.73 40.61 58.44
N ASP A 800 64.80 41.15 57.22
CA ASP A 800 64.17 42.43 56.87
C ASP A 800 62.64 42.33 56.78
N GLN A 801 62.10 41.15 56.44
CA GLN A 801 60.66 40.92 56.35
C GLN A 801 59.94 41.08 57.70
N ALA A 802 60.53 40.59 58.80
CA ALA A 802 59.94 40.71 60.14
C ALA A 802 59.93 42.17 60.66
N ALA A 803 60.98 42.93 60.37
CA ALA A 803 61.08 44.33 60.77
C ALA A 803 60.07 45.24 60.04
N ALA A 804 59.69 44.89 58.80
CA ALA A 804 58.69 45.63 58.02
C ALA A 804 57.26 45.46 58.55
N GLU A 805 56.91 44.29 59.09
CA GLU A 805 55.57 44.03 59.64
C GLU A 805 55.33 44.74 60.99
N GLU A 806 56.35 44.81 61.86
CA GLU A 806 56.26 45.52 63.15
C GLU A 806 56.02 47.02 62.95
N GLN A 807 56.76 47.66 62.03
CA GLN A 807 56.60 49.09 61.72
C GLN A 807 55.29 49.41 60.98
N ALA A 808 54.73 48.47 60.21
CA ALA A 808 53.44 48.65 59.55
C ALA A 808 52.28 48.74 60.56
N ALA A 809 52.33 47.96 61.65
CA ALA A 809 51.32 48.01 62.71
C ALA A 809 51.32 49.34 63.46
N GLU A 810 52.51 49.88 63.77
CA GLU A 810 52.66 51.15 64.50
C GLU A 810 52.17 52.36 63.67
N ALA A 811 52.48 52.40 62.37
CA ALA A 811 51.98 53.42 61.45
C ALA A 811 50.45 53.39 61.30
N GLN A 812 49.85 52.19 61.25
CA GLN A 812 48.40 52.03 61.12
C GLN A 812 47.64 52.42 62.40
N GLY A 813 48.22 52.21 63.59
CA GLY A 813 47.64 52.66 64.86
C GLY A 813 47.51 54.18 64.94
N ILE A 814 48.59 54.91 64.61
CA ILE A 814 48.62 56.38 64.62
C ILE A 814 47.64 56.97 63.59
N LYS A 815 47.46 56.30 62.45
CA LYS A 815 46.50 56.69 61.41
C LYS A 815 45.05 56.65 61.92
N ASN A 816 44.67 55.55 62.58
CA ASN A 816 43.30 55.34 63.06
C ASN A 816 42.86 56.40 64.09
N GLU A 817 43.75 56.83 65.00
CA GLU A 817 43.46 57.96 65.90
C GLU A 817 43.32 59.30 65.16
N CYS A 818 44.16 59.54 64.15
CA CYS A 818 44.17 60.78 63.41
C CYS A 818 42.90 60.95 62.55
N ASP A 819 42.36 59.85 62.03
CA ASP A 819 41.11 59.81 61.28
C ASP A 819 39.88 59.92 62.20
N ALA A 820 39.95 59.38 63.43
CA ALA A 820 38.88 59.51 64.43
C ALA A 820 38.66 60.97 64.88
N ASP A 821 39.74 61.71 65.18
CA ASP A 821 39.66 63.14 65.57
C ASP A 821 39.13 64.03 64.41
N LEU A 822 39.42 63.66 63.16
CA LEU A 822 38.90 64.35 61.96
C LEU A 822 37.41 64.08 61.71
N ALA A 823 36.91 62.90 62.09
CA ALA A 823 35.54 62.48 61.86
C ALA A 823 34.50 63.29 62.66
N GLU A 824 34.87 63.96 63.76
CA GLU A 824 33.95 64.81 64.53
C GLU A 824 33.66 66.16 63.85
N ALA A 825 34.66 66.75 63.17
CA ALA A 825 34.53 68.08 62.55
C ALA A 825 34.00 68.06 61.10
N MET A 826 34.37 67.04 60.32
CA MET A 826 34.01 66.91 58.90
C MET A 826 32.49 66.93 58.61
N PRO A 827 31.61 66.28 59.40
CA PRO A 827 30.16 66.29 59.13
C PRO A 827 29.54 67.69 59.26
N ILE A 828 30.00 68.47 60.24
CA ILE A 828 29.49 69.84 60.49
C ILE A 828 29.94 70.77 59.36
N LEU A 829 31.19 70.63 58.90
CA LEU A 829 31.71 71.40 57.77
C LEU A 829 30.98 71.06 56.47
N ASN A 830 30.81 69.78 56.16
CA ASN A 830 30.14 69.33 54.93
C ASN A 830 28.66 69.72 54.92
N SER A 831 27.97 69.65 56.07
CA SER A 831 26.59 70.13 56.23
C SER A 831 26.47 71.64 55.96
N ALA A 832 27.44 72.44 56.40
CA ALA A 832 27.45 73.88 56.16
C ALA A 832 27.79 74.26 54.71
N LEU A 833 28.66 73.50 54.04
CA LEU A 833 28.95 73.67 52.61
C LEU A 833 27.73 73.30 51.75
N ALA A 834 27.07 72.18 52.04
CA ALA A 834 25.82 71.78 51.37
C ALA A 834 24.70 72.82 51.56
N ALA A 835 24.64 73.49 52.72
CA ALA A 835 23.70 74.60 52.94
C ALA A 835 24.00 75.82 52.05
N LEU A 836 25.27 76.09 51.72
CA LEU A 836 25.65 77.14 50.77
C LEU A 836 25.28 76.79 49.33
N ASP A 837 25.40 75.52 48.91
CA ASP A 837 24.99 75.06 47.57
C ASP A 837 23.49 75.24 47.30
N THR A 838 22.66 75.31 48.34
CA THR A 838 21.20 75.51 48.21
C THR A 838 20.77 76.98 48.01
N LEU A 839 21.70 77.94 48.04
CA LEU A 839 21.39 79.36 47.92
C LEU A 839 21.22 79.79 46.46
N THR A 840 20.07 80.40 46.12
CA THR A 840 19.84 80.86 44.74
C THR A 840 20.33 82.31 44.53
N PRO A 841 20.64 82.72 43.28
CA PRO A 841 20.96 84.12 42.96
C PRO A 841 19.84 85.12 43.31
N GLN A 842 18.59 84.65 43.41
CA GLN A 842 17.44 85.49 43.78
C GLN A 842 17.49 85.87 45.28
N ASP A 843 17.88 84.94 46.15
CA ASP A 843 18.00 85.16 47.59
C ASP A 843 19.08 86.21 47.94
N ILE A 844 20.21 86.15 47.23
CA ILE A 844 21.30 87.13 47.35
C ILE A 844 20.83 88.51 46.89
N THR A 845 20.05 88.57 45.80
CA THR A 845 19.45 89.80 45.29
C THR A 845 18.45 90.41 46.28
N PHE A 846 17.67 89.58 46.98
CA PHE A 846 16.75 90.02 48.03
C PHE A 846 17.50 90.73 49.18
N ILE A 847 18.54 90.11 49.74
CA ILE A 847 19.35 90.72 50.82
C ILE A 847 20.01 92.04 50.35
N LYS A 848 20.51 92.07 49.11
CA LYS A 848 21.15 93.25 48.49
C LYS A 848 20.22 94.47 48.36
N THR A 849 18.92 94.25 48.08
CA THR A 849 17.96 95.35 47.83
C THR A 849 17.44 96.04 49.09
N MET A 850 17.71 95.51 50.29
CA MET A 850 17.28 96.12 51.55
C MET A 850 17.92 97.50 51.78
N LYS A 851 17.10 98.55 51.95
CA LYS A 851 17.57 99.91 52.31
C LYS A 851 18.12 99.94 53.75
N SER A 852 17.40 99.36 54.71
CA SER A 852 17.85 99.16 56.09
C SER A 852 17.52 97.73 56.54
N PRO A 853 18.52 96.84 56.69
CA PRO A 853 18.28 95.43 57.05
C PRO A 853 18.07 95.24 58.57
N PRO A 854 17.37 94.18 59.00
CA PRO A 854 17.27 93.78 60.41
C PRO A 854 18.64 93.45 61.05
N ARG A 855 18.74 93.62 62.37
CA ARG A 855 20.01 93.44 63.14
C ARG A 855 20.68 92.08 62.90
N GLY A 856 19.92 90.99 62.81
CA GLY A 856 20.48 89.65 62.55
C GLY A 856 21.18 89.54 61.19
N ILE A 857 20.67 90.19 60.14
CA ILE A 857 21.32 90.17 58.80
C ILE A 857 22.60 91.02 58.81
N LYS A 858 22.61 92.15 59.56
CA LYS A 858 23.85 92.93 59.72
C LYS A 858 24.96 92.11 60.39
N LEU A 859 24.66 91.40 61.47
CA LEU A 859 25.64 90.58 62.20
C LEU A 859 26.21 89.44 61.33
N VAL A 860 25.39 88.78 60.49
CA VAL A 860 25.87 87.73 59.57
C VAL A 860 26.81 88.31 58.51
N MET A 861 26.47 89.45 57.92
CA MET A 861 27.33 90.07 56.93
C MET A 861 28.60 90.68 57.55
N GLU A 862 28.52 91.20 58.78
CA GLU A 862 29.67 91.63 59.57
C GLU A 862 30.64 90.47 59.85
N ALA A 863 30.13 89.30 60.28
CA ALA A 863 30.95 88.10 60.48
C ALA A 863 31.69 87.67 59.20
N ILE A 864 31.02 87.71 58.04
CA ILE A 864 31.62 87.35 56.74
C ILE A 864 32.67 88.39 56.31
N CYS A 865 32.40 89.69 56.53
CA CYS A 865 33.38 90.74 56.30
C CYS A 865 34.61 90.58 57.19
N ILE A 866 34.45 90.22 58.47
CA ILE A 866 35.57 89.94 59.37
C ILE A 866 36.38 88.73 58.88
N LEU A 867 35.73 87.61 58.53
CA LEU A 867 36.43 86.41 58.02
C LEU A 867 37.20 86.64 56.72
N LYS A 868 36.73 87.56 55.86
CA LYS A 868 37.42 87.95 54.62
C LYS A 868 38.30 89.22 54.76
N ASP A 869 38.61 89.64 55.99
CA ASP A 869 39.42 90.81 56.37
C ASP A 869 39.03 92.14 55.68
N VAL A 870 37.71 92.37 55.54
CA VAL A 870 37.14 93.57 54.93
C VAL A 870 36.91 94.65 55.98
N LYS A 871 37.51 95.82 55.77
CA LYS A 871 37.44 96.98 56.67
C LYS A 871 36.05 97.65 56.64
N ALA A 872 35.55 98.06 57.81
CA ALA A 872 34.31 98.83 57.94
C ALA A 872 34.42 100.26 57.39
N ASP A 873 33.28 100.79 56.92
CA ASP A 873 33.13 102.21 56.67
C ASP A 873 32.86 102.94 58.01
N LYS A 874 33.58 104.03 58.29
CA LYS A 874 33.44 104.79 59.55
C LYS A 874 32.41 105.91 59.39
N LEU A 875 31.29 105.81 60.09
CA LEU A 875 30.21 106.82 60.04
C LEU A 875 30.17 107.67 61.33
N PRO A 876 29.79 108.96 61.25
CA PRO A 876 29.52 109.79 62.42
C PRO A 876 28.26 109.31 63.17
N ASN A 877 28.32 109.23 64.50
CA ASN A 877 27.18 108.87 65.34
C ASN A 877 26.08 109.97 65.32
N PRO A 878 24.78 109.63 65.13
CA PRO A 878 23.67 110.59 65.25
C PRO A 878 23.60 111.36 66.58
N SER A 879 24.27 110.88 67.64
CA SER A 879 24.30 111.50 68.96
C SER A 879 25.50 112.45 69.21
N GLY A 880 26.32 112.76 68.21
CA GLY A 880 27.34 113.82 68.31
C GLY A 880 28.64 113.48 69.08
N LEU A 881 28.79 112.25 69.59
CA LEU A 881 30.07 111.74 70.11
C LEU A 881 30.35 110.32 69.62
N GLY A 882 31.57 110.09 69.13
CA GLY A 882 32.06 108.79 68.65
C GLY A 882 31.86 108.54 67.15
N THR A 883 32.71 107.67 66.60
CA THR A 883 32.52 107.06 65.27
C THR A 883 32.00 105.63 65.44
N ILE A 884 31.11 105.21 64.56
CA ILE A 884 30.57 103.85 64.52
C ILE A 884 31.14 103.15 63.28
N GLU A 885 31.63 101.93 63.44
CA GLU A 885 32.04 101.06 62.33
C GLU A 885 30.78 100.42 61.73
N ASP A 886 30.38 100.81 60.52
CA ASP A 886 29.28 100.15 59.79
C ASP A 886 29.85 99.21 58.73
N TYR A 887 29.67 97.91 58.96
CA TYR A 887 30.06 96.86 58.03
C TYR A 887 29.04 96.69 56.89
N TRP A 888 27.85 97.34 56.92
CA TRP A 888 26.81 97.16 55.90
C TRP A 888 27.16 97.76 54.52
N GLY A 889 27.84 98.91 54.49
CA GLY A 889 28.34 99.52 53.25
C GLY A 889 29.34 98.60 52.51
N PRO A 890 30.39 98.11 53.18
CA PRO A 890 31.32 97.12 52.63
C PRO A 890 30.64 95.78 52.29
N SER A 891 29.70 95.32 53.11
CA SER A 891 28.91 94.10 52.84
C SER A 891 28.16 94.16 51.52
N LYS A 892 27.59 95.31 51.15
CA LYS A 892 26.93 95.50 49.85
C LYS A 892 27.90 95.48 48.66
N LYS A 893 29.15 95.90 48.85
CA LYS A 893 30.21 95.74 47.83
C LYS A 893 30.59 94.27 47.67
N LEU A 894 30.65 93.52 48.78
CA LEU A 894 30.97 92.09 48.78
C LEU A 894 29.86 91.23 48.13
N LEU A 895 28.59 91.56 48.37
CA LEU A 895 27.41 90.94 47.73
C LEU A 895 27.22 91.35 46.25
N ASN A 896 28.06 92.24 45.71
CA ASN A 896 28.06 92.59 44.28
C ASN A 896 29.02 91.71 43.45
N ASP A 897 29.86 90.89 44.09
CA ASP A 897 30.75 89.96 43.38
C ASP A 897 29.95 88.76 42.85
N ILE A 898 30.05 88.53 41.54
CA ILE A 898 29.39 87.41 40.84
C ILE A 898 29.93 86.06 41.35
N LYS A 899 31.17 86.02 41.85
CA LYS A 899 31.82 84.83 42.45
C LYS A 899 31.68 84.76 43.98
N PHE A 900 30.79 85.54 44.59
CA PHE A 900 30.66 85.60 46.06
C PHE A 900 30.48 84.22 46.72
N LEU A 901 29.56 83.37 46.23
CA LEU A 901 29.34 82.01 46.78
C LEU A 901 30.56 81.10 46.57
N GLU A 902 31.11 81.06 45.35
CA GLU A 902 32.31 80.29 45.00
C GLU A 902 33.50 80.67 45.91
N SER A 903 33.60 81.95 46.30
CA SER A 903 34.63 82.46 47.21
C SER A 903 34.45 82.10 48.69
N LEU A 904 33.27 81.60 49.09
CA LEU A 904 33.02 81.03 50.43
C LEU A 904 33.22 79.51 50.43
N GLN A 905 32.93 78.84 49.32
CA GLN A 905 33.15 77.41 49.14
C GLN A 905 34.66 77.08 49.03
N ASN A 906 35.41 77.88 48.26
CA ASN A 906 36.85 77.72 48.05
C ASN A 906 37.70 78.50 49.08
N TYR A 907 37.15 78.84 50.25
CA TYR A 907 37.88 79.54 51.30
C TYR A 907 38.92 78.62 51.97
N ASP A 908 40.15 79.12 52.18
CA ASP A 908 41.22 78.35 52.83
C ASP A 908 40.94 78.18 54.34
N LYS A 909 40.24 77.09 54.64
CA LYS A 909 39.85 76.65 55.99
C LYS A 909 41.03 76.14 56.84
N ASP A 910 42.15 75.79 56.22
CA ASP A 910 43.29 75.16 56.90
C ASP A 910 44.30 76.21 57.42
N ASN A 911 44.19 77.48 56.99
CA ASN A 911 45.20 78.51 57.26
C ASN A 911 44.61 79.89 57.69
N ILE A 912 43.63 79.88 58.59
CA ILE A 912 42.91 81.11 59.02
C ILE A 912 43.76 81.94 60.02
N PRO A 913 44.00 83.25 59.78
CA PRO A 913 44.79 84.09 60.69
C PRO A 913 44.21 84.18 62.11
N PRO A 914 44.99 83.91 63.18
CA PRO A 914 44.49 83.94 64.56
C PRO A 914 43.91 85.30 65.01
N ALA A 915 44.40 86.40 64.44
CA ALA A 915 43.90 87.75 64.73
C ALA A 915 42.46 87.96 64.25
N VAL A 916 42.11 87.43 63.07
CA VAL A 916 40.76 87.49 62.49
C VAL A 916 39.78 86.70 63.36
N MET A 917 40.17 85.48 63.74
CA MET A 917 39.32 84.60 64.57
C MET A 917 39.10 85.18 65.98
N LYS A 918 40.13 85.80 66.57
CA LYS A 918 40.00 86.50 67.86
C LYS A 918 39.05 87.71 67.77
N LYS A 919 39.06 88.47 66.66
CA LYS A 919 38.13 89.59 66.44
C LYS A 919 36.70 89.08 66.31
N LEU A 920 36.47 88.07 65.46
CA LEU A 920 35.15 87.44 65.24
C LEU A 920 34.52 86.87 66.52
N MET A 921 35.33 86.18 67.34
CA MET A 921 34.91 85.63 68.64
C MET A 921 34.49 86.70 69.65
N ALA A 922 35.10 87.90 69.58
CA ALA A 922 34.83 88.99 70.51
C ALA A 922 33.69 89.91 70.08
N THR A 923 33.44 90.09 68.78
CA THR A 923 32.41 91.04 68.29
C THR A 923 31.08 90.39 67.90
N VAL A 924 31.08 89.18 67.33
CA VAL A 924 29.85 88.58 66.77
C VAL A 924 29.40 87.31 67.51
N MET A 925 30.33 86.44 67.94
CA MET A 925 29.98 85.15 68.56
C MET A 925 29.45 85.25 70.00
N GLN A 926 29.48 86.44 70.61
CA GLN A 926 28.95 86.70 71.96
C GLN A 926 27.58 87.41 71.98
N ASP A 927 27.03 87.78 70.81
CA ASP A 927 25.69 88.41 70.73
C ASP A 927 24.59 87.32 70.74
N ASP A 928 23.66 87.40 71.70
CA ASP A 928 22.52 86.47 71.84
C ASP A 928 21.62 86.38 70.59
N GLY A 929 21.74 87.30 69.64
CA GLY A 929 21.08 87.27 68.33
C GLY A 929 21.75 86.36 67.30
N PHE A 930 23.02 85.97 67.48
CA PHE A 930 23.80 85.23 66.48
C PHE A 930 23.57 83.70 66.52
N VAL A 931 22.31 83.29 66.39
CA VAL A 931 21.90 81.87 66.42
C VAL A 931 21.18 81.53 65.12
N PRO A 932 21.55 80.45 64.38
CA PRO A 932 20.95 80.11 63.09
C PRO A 932 19.41 80.06 63.10
N GLU A 933 18.80 79.45 64.12
CA GLU A 933 17.34 79.35 64.24
C GLU A 933 16.64 80.72 64.42
N LYS A 934 17.29 81.69 65.07
CA LYS A 934 16.76 83.07 65.15
C LYS A 934 16.89 83.79 63.82
N ILE A 935 18.02 83.61 63.12
CA ILE A 935 18.32 84.26 61.84
C ILE A 935 17.42 83.72 60.71
N LYS A 936 17.10 82.41 60.74
CA LYS A 936 16.14 81.75 59.84
C LYS A 936 14.80 82.47 59.75
N SER A 937 14.27 82.94 60.89
CA SER A 937 12.99 83.66 60.94
C SER A 937 12.97 84.97 60.14
N VAL A 938 14.15 85.49 59.77
CA VAL A 938 14.33 86.73 59.00
C VAL A 938 14.77 86.42 57.56
N SER A 939 15.61 85.41 57.34
CA SER A 939 15.97 84.91 56.02
C SER A 939 16.61 83.52 56.09
N ASN A 940 16.05 82.54 55.35
CA ASN A 940 16.66 81.23 55.15
C ASN A 940 18.06 81.34 54.50
N ALA A 941 18.29 82.34 53.65
CA ALA A 941 19.60 82.52 53.02
C ALA A 941 20.68 83.03 54.00
N ALA A 942 20.29 83.85 54.98
CA ALA A 942 21.18 84.27 56.06
C ALA A 942 21.45 83.13 57.07
N GLU A 943 20.54 82.16 57.23
CA GLU A 943 20.74 80.96 58.05
C GLU A 943 21.92 80.12 57.53
N GLY A 944 21.97 79.84 56.22
CA GLY A 944 23.03 79.05 55.60
C GLY A 944 24.41 79.67 55.78
N MET A 945 24.52 80.99 55.53
CA MET A 945 25.77 81.73 55.75
C MET A 945 26.18 81.76 57.23
N CYS A 946 25.23 81.90 58.16
CA CYS A 946 25.50 81.84 59.61
C CYS A 946 26.05 80.47 60.04
N LYS A 947 25.46 79.36 59.54
CA LYS A 947 25.94 77.99 59.80
C LYS A 947 27.37 77.78 59.30
N TRP A 948 27.73 78.34 58.15
CA TRP A 948 29.09 78.29 57.60
C TRP A 948 30.12 79.01 58.47
N VAL A 949 29.83 80.23 58.95
CA VAL A 949 30.72 80.95 59.87
C VAL A 949 30.99 80.12 61.13
N ILE A 950 29.94 79.52 61.72
CA ILE A 950 30.07 78.67 62.91
C ILE A 950 30.89 77.41 62.61
N ALA A 951 30.69 76.75 61.46
CA ALA A 951 31.45 75.56 61.07
C ALA A 951 32.96 75.84 60.95
N MET A 952 33.35 76.98 60.36
CA MET A 952 34.76 77.37 60.24
C MET A 952 35.42 77.59 61.60
N THR A 953 34.72 78.17 62.59
CA THR A 953 35.25 78.31 63.96
C THR A 953 35.50 76.97 64.67
N LYS A 954 34.71 75.94 64.35
CA LYS A 954 34.88 74.58 64.90
C LYS A 954 36.00 73.82 64.19
N TYR A 955 36.15 74.00 62.88
CA TYR A 955 37.20 73.36 62.09
C TYR A 955 38.61 73.83 62.51
N ASP A 956 38.82 75.14 62.67
CA ASP A 956 40.10 75.72 63.13
C ASP A 956 40.54 75.18 64.51
N LYS A 957 39.59 74.90 65.40
CA LYS A 957 39.87 74.26 66.71
C LYS A 957 40.42 72.84 66.57
N VAL A 958 39.85 72.03 65.66
CA VAL A 958 40.25 70.63 65.47
C VAL A 958 41.51 70.51 64.62
N ALA A 959 41.68 71.36 63.59
CA ALA A 959 42.88 71.41 62.76
C ALA A 959 44.17 71.57 63.58
N LYS A 960 44.13 72.37 64.67
CA LYS A 960 45.26 72.58 65.60
C LYS A 960 45.62 71.35 66.44
N VAL A 961 44.69 70.44 66.68
CA VAL A 961 44.92 69.17 67.39
C VAL A 961 45.51 68.11 66.45
N VAL A 962 45.07 68.11 65.19
CA VAL A 962 45.44 67.10 64.18
C VAL A 962 46.81 67.36 63.52
N ALA A 963 47.24 68.62 63.43
CA ALA A 963 48.52 69.02 62.81
C ALA A 963 49.78 68.24 63.32
N PRO A 964 50.03 68.10 64.64
CA PRO A 964 51.19 67.32 65.12
C PRO A 964 51.06 65.81 64.89
N LYS A 965 49.84 65.26 64.80
CA LYS A 965 49.62 63.83 64.50
C LYS A 965 49.98 63.51 63.03
N LYS A 966 49.59 64.36 62.08
CA LYS A 966 49.94 64.22 60.65
C LYS A 966 51.45 64.21 60.38
N GLN A 967 52.24 65.00 61.10
CA GLN A 967 53.70 65.03 60.92
C GLN A 967 54.37 63.74 61.42
N LYS A 968 53.88 63.13 62.50
CA LYS A 968 54.38 61.82 62.98
C LYS A 968 54.03 60.69 62.01
N LEU A 969 52.82 60.69 61.47
CA LEU A 969 52.37 59.72 60.47
C LEU A 969 53.30 59.73 59.22
N ALA A 970 53.64 60.92 58.72
CA ALA A 970 54.51 61.06 57.55
C ALA A 970 55.94 60.53 57.78
N ALA A 971 56.47 60.66 59.01
CA ALA A 971 57.78 60.15 59.37
C ALA A 971 57.81 58.61 59.43
N ALA A 972 56.78 57.98 59.99
CA ALA A 972 56.66 56.51 60.03
C ALA A 972 56.46 55.91 58.63
N GLN A 973 55.60 56.51 57.81
CA GLN A 973 55.31 56.02 56.45
C GLN A 973 56.55 56.00 55.55
N ALA A 974 57.42 57.02 55.64
CA ALA A 974 58.63 57.13 54.82
C ALA A 974 59.69 56.04 55.10
N VAL A 975 59.66 55.39 56.26
CA VAL A 975 60.54 54.25 56.58
C VAL A 975 59.97 52.96 55.98
N TYR A 976 58.66 52.74 56.15
CA TYR A 976 57.93 51.61 55.56
C TYR A 976 58.04 51.56 54.02
N ASP A 977 57.83 52.71 53.35
CA ASP A 977 57.92 52.81 51.88
C ASP A 977 59.32 52.44 51.35
N LYS A 978 60.36 52.63 52.18
CA LYS A 978 61.76 52.30 51.86
C LYS A 978 62.07 50.80 51.98
N ALA A 979 61.45 50.10 52.93
CA ALA A 979 61.54 48.64 53.06
C ALA A 979 60.76 47.93 51.93
N MET A 980 59.56 48.41 51.62
CA MET A 980 58.72 47.86 50.55
C MET A 980 59.34 47.98 49.14
N ALA A 981 60.23 48.96 48.93
CA ALA A 981 60.93 49.14 47.65
C ALA A 981 61.87 47.97 47.29
N ALA A 982 62.45 47.28 48.29
CA ALA A 982 63.31 46.11 48.06
C ALA A 982 62.47 44.87 47.68
N LEU A 983 61.36 44.63 48.40
CA LEU A 983 60.45 43.51 48.13
C LEU A 983 59.74 43.60 46.77
N ALA A 984 59.54 44.83 46.26
CA ALA A 984 58.85 45.11 45.01
C ALA A 984 59.56 44.55 43.75
N VAL A 985 60.87 44.27 43.81
CA VAL A 985 61.62 43.67 42.70
C VAL A 985 61.26 42.18 42.54
N GLN A 986 61.19 41.45 43.65
CA GLN A 986 60.85 40.02 43.66
C GLN A 986 59.39 39.79 43.24
N MET A 987 58.46 40.65 43.69
CA MET A 987 57.06 40.62 43.24
C MET A 987 56.86 41.00 41.76
N LYS A 988 57.76 41.79 41.16
CA LYS A 988 57.70 42.07 39.72
C LYS A 988 58.21 40.89 38.89
N LEU A 989 59.23 40.19 39.36
CA LEU A 989 59.82 39.05 38.65
C LEU A 989 58.83 37.87 38.61
N GLY A 990 58.20 37.54 39.74
CA GLY A 990 57.13 36.53 39.78
C GLY A 990 55.95 36.85 38.87
N LYS A 991 55.44 38.10 38.89
CA LYS A 991 54.33 38.53 38.00
C LYS A 991 54.68 38.49 36.51
N LEU A 992 55.96 38.63 36.15
CA LEU A 992 56.42 38.50 34.77
C LEU A 992 56.58 37.02 34.36
N GLU A 993 56.95 36.13 35.28
CA GLU A 993 56.98 34.68 35.03
C GLU A 993 55.58 34.08 34.94
N ASP A 994 54.66 34.46 35.83
CA ASP A 994 53.25 34.07 35.78
C ASP A 994 52.60 34.48 34.45
N ALA A 995 52.72 35.77 34.08
CA ALA A 995 52.15 36.29 32.83
C ALA A 995 52.79 35.65 31.57
N LEU A 996 54.08 35.31 31.59
CA LEU A 996 54.74 34.63 30.48
C LEU A 996 54.29 33.16 30.36
N SER A 997 53.99 32.51 31.48
CA SER A 997 53.42 31.16 31.52
C SER A 997 51.98 31.15 30.99
N GLU A 998 51.13 32.06 31.50
CA GLU A 998 49.74 32.22 31.07
C GLU A 998 49.65 32.47 29.56
N GLN A 999 50.49 33.37 29.02
CA GLN A 999 50.51 33.66 27.58
C GLN A 999 50.92 32.44 26.72
N LYS A 1000 51.83 31.60 27.23
CA LYS A 1000 52.27 30.37 26.53
C LYS A 1000 51.21 29.28 26.56
N GLU A 1001 50.56 29.04 27.69
CA GLU A 1001 49.45 28.08 27.80
C GLU A 1001 48.28 28.48 26.89
N HIS A 1002 47.94 29.78 26.87
CA HIS A 1002 46.86 30.29 26.02
C HIS A 1002 47.15 30.15 24.52
N GLN A 1003 48.43 30.24 24.11
CA GLN A 1003 48.85 30.01 22.73
C GLN A 1003 48.84 28.51 22.38
N MET A 1004 49.23 27.63 23.31
CA MET A 1004 49.23 26.19 23.09
C MET A 1004 47.80 25.61 22.97
N MET A 1005 46.83 26.13 23.75
CA MET A 1005 45.42 25.76 23.60
C MET A 1005 44.84 26.17 22.23
N LEU A 1006 45.22 27.35 21.71
CA LEU A 1006 44.76 27.81 20.39
C LEU A 1006 45.28 26.94 19.24
N ASP A 1007 46.54 26.49 19.31
CA ASP A 1007 47.10 25.57 18.31
C ASP A 1007 46.45 24.18 18.36
N GLU A 1008 46.09 23.68 19.55
CA GLU A 1008 45.40 22.39 19.72
C GLU A 1008 43.94 22.46 19.22
N GLU A 1009 43.22 23.56 19.47
CA GLU A 1009 41.85 23.77 18.96
C GLU A 1009 41.80 23.88 17.42
N VAL A 1010 42.80 24.50 16.78
CA VAL A 1010 42.90 24.56 15.31
C VAL A 1010 43.13 23.18 14.71
N LEU A 1011 43.96 22.35 15.34
CA LEU A 1011 44.20 20.95 14.92
C LEU A 1011 42.92 20.10 15.07
N ASP A 1012 42.19 20.25 16.18
CA ASP A 1012 40.94 19.52 16.41
C ASP A 1012 39.81 20.02 15.48
N CYS A 1013 39.79 21.31 15.11
CA CYS A 1013 38.88 21.86 14.10
C CYS A 1013 39.15 21.27 12.70
N SER A 1014 40.41 21.14 12.30
CA SER A 1014 40.84 20.48 11.05
C SER A 1014 40.42 19.00 11.01
N ASN A 1015 40.59 18.28 12.12
CA ASN A 1015 40.18 16.88 12.23
C ASN A 1015 38.65 16.70 12.25
N LYS A 1016 37.89 17.66 12.81
CA LYS A 1016 36.41 17.69 12.74
C LYS A 1016 35.90 17.96 11.32
N LEU A 1017 36.60 18.80 10.54
CA LEU A 1017 36.27 19.04 9.13
C LEU A 1017 36.45 17.79 8.26
N LYS A 1018 37.54 17.03 8.45
CA LYS A 1018 37.72 15.70 7.82
C LYS A 1018 36.65 14.67 8.24
N ARG A 1019 36.10 14.76 9.46
CA ARG A 1019 34.96 13.92 9.88
C ARG A 1019 33.63 14.36 9.24
N ALA A 1020 33.47 15.63 8.88
CA ALA A 1020 32.30 16.10 8.15
C ALA A 1020 32.29 15.60 6.70
N GLU A 1021 33.43 15.50 6.02
CA GLU A 1021 33.52 14.88 4.68
C GLU A 1021 33.12 13.39 4.69
N MET A 1022 33.38 12.68 5.79
CA MET A 1022 32.94 11.28 5.96
C MET A 1022 31.41 11.13 6.10
N LEU A 1023 30.61 12.19 6.26
CA LEU A 1023 29.14 12.06 6.44
C LEU A 1023 28.40 11.53 5.20
N ILE A 1024 29.05 11.47 4.05
CA ILE A 1024 28.50 10.85 2.83
C ILE A 1024 28.63 9.31 2.87
N SER A 1025 29.47 8.74 3.73
CA SER A 1025 29.73 7.28 3.80
C SER A 1025 28.62 6.43 4.41
N GLY A 1026 27.68 7.03 5.14
CA GLY A 1026 26.61 6.30 5.82
C GLY A 1026 25.43 5.87 4.93
N LEU A 1027 25.36 6.32 3.68
CA LEU A 1027 24.16 6.11 2.85
C LEU A 1027 24.00 4.66 2.37
N GLY A 1028 25.10 4.01 1.95
CA GLY A 1028 25.07 2.61 1.58
C GLY A 1028 24.86 1.68 2.78
N ASP A 1029 25.41 2.02 3.95
CA ASP A 1029 25.24 1.25 5.18
C ASP A 1029 23.77 1.23 5.65
N ILE A 1030 23.07 2.37 5.58
CA ILE A 1030 21.63 2.43 5.87
C ILE A 1030 20.81 1.62 4.86
N LEU A 1031 21.23 1.57 3.59
CA LEU A 1031 20.58 0.76 2.55
C LEU A 1031 20.76 -0.74 2.81
N ILE A 1032 21.98 -1.17 3.15
CA ILE A 1032 22.30 -2.56 3.52
C ILE A 1032 21.53 -2.98 4.78
N ALA A 1033 21.49 -2.12 5.81
CA ALA A 1033 20.72 -2.35 7.03
C ALA A 1033 19.22 -2.54 6.75
N ALA A 1034 18.63 -1.68 5.91
CA ALA A 1034 17.24 -1.81 5.48
C ALA A 1034 17.00 -3.10 4.67
N GLY A 1035 17.97 -3.51 3.84
CA GLY A 1035 17.97 -4.78 3.11
C GLY A 1035 17.97 -6.00 4.04
N ILE A 1036 18.79 -5.97 5.10
CA ILE A 1036 18.87 -7.05 6.09
C ILE A 1036 17.52 -7.21 6.82
N ILE A 1037 16.94 -6.09 7.30
CA ILE A 1037 15.65 -6.11 8.01
C ILE A 1037 14.51 -6.60 7.11
N ALA A 1038 14.47 -6.16 5.84
CA ALA A 1038 13.38 -6.50 4.92
C ALA A 1038 13.48 -7.91 4.32
N TYR A 1039 14.69 -8.46 4.15
CA TYR A 1039 14.91 -9.72 3.41
C TYR A 1039 15.63 -10.82 4.19
N LEU A 1040 16.60 -10.50 5.04
CA LEU A 1040 17.56 -11.50 5.53
C LEU A 1040 17.20 -12.14 6.87
N GLY A 1041 16.14 -11.66 7.54
CA GLY A 1041 15.60 -12.27 8.76
C GLY A 1041 15.41 -13.80 8.69
N PRO A 1042 14.75 -14.38 7.66
CA PRO A 1042 14.52 -15.82 7.53
C PRO A 1042 15.77 -16.68 7.24
N PHE A 1043 16.92 -16.07 6.93
CA PHE A 1043 18.14 -16.77 6.53
C PHE A 1043 19.08 -16.96 7.73
N THR A 1044 19.86 -18.04 7.71
CA THR A 1044 20.88 -18.34 8.74
C THR A 1044 22.15 -17.51 8.54
N ALA A 1045 22.95 -17.35 9.61
CA ALA A 1045 24.14 -16.49 9.65
C ALA A 1045 25.05 -16.59 8.40
N ILE A 1046 25.37 -17.81 7.95
CA ILE A 1046 26.23 -18.03 6.77
C ILE A 1046 25.66 -17.37 5.50
N PHE A 1047 24.36 -17.53 5.25
CA PHE A 1047 23.69 -16.92 4.10
C PHE A 1047 23.56 -15.40 4.25
N ARG A 1048 23.35 -14.90 5.48
CA ARG A 1048 23.34 -13.44 5.75
C ARG A 1048 24.70 -12.82 5.43
N ILE A 1049 25.80 -13.35 5.99
CA ILE A 1049 27.16 -12.83 5.82
C ILE A 1049 27.57 -12.83 4.34
N GLN A 1050 27.31 -13.93 3.62
CA GLN A 1050 27.62 -14.02 2.18
C GLN A 1050 26.85 -12.99 1.36
N GLN A 1051 25.56 -12.77 1.66
CA GLN A 1051 24.73 -11.82 0.93
C GLN A 1051 25.09 -10.36 1.25
N VAL A 1052 25.35 -10.04 2.53
CA VAL A 1052 25.76 -8.71 2.98
C VAL A 1052 27.08 -8.29 2.31
N LYS A 1053 28.06 -9.20 2.21
CA LYS A 1053 29.30 -8.94 1.46
C LYS A 1053 29.04 -8.64 -0.02
N LYS A 1054 28.19 -9.43 -0.70
CA LYS A 1054 27.78 -9.15 -2.09
C LYS A 1054 27.13 -7.77 -2.24
N TRP A 1055 26.29 -7.36 -1.29
CA TRP A 1055 25.63 -6.06 -1.30
C TRP A 1055 26.58 -4.91 -1.01
N ALA A 1056 27.53 -5.06 -0.09
CA ALA A 1056 28.55 -4.05 0.20
C ALA A 1056 29.45 -3.80 -1.02
N HIS A 1057 29.95 -4.84 -1.68
CA HIS A 1057 30.71 -4.69 -2.93
C HIS A 1057 29.89 -4.00 -4.02
N ALA A 1058 28.64 -4.43 -4.25
CA ALA A 1058 27.82 -3.82 -5.29
C ALA A 1058 27.40 -2.36 -5.01
N CYS A 1059 27.27 -1.95 -3.74
CA CYS A 1059 27.12 -0.54 -3.36
C CYS A 1059 28.36 0.26 -3.76
N HIS A 1060 29.55 -0.26 -3.45
CA HIS A 1060 30.84 0.34 -3.81
C HIS A 1060 31.02 0.46 -5.34
N ASP A 1061 30.73 -0.61 -6.08
CA ASP A 1061 30.80 -0.65 -7.56
C ASP A 1061 29.83 0.34 -8.22
N CYS A 1062 28.71 0.66 -7.56
CA CYS A 1062 27.74 1.67 -8.02
C CYS A 1062 28.10 3.11 -7.57
N GLY A 1063 29.28 3.33 -6.99
CA GLY A 1063 29.73 4.64 -6.51
C GLY A 1063 29.01 5.13 -5.25
N ILE A 1064 28.29 4.26 -4.53
CA ILE A 1064 27.71 4.59 -3.23
C ILE A 1064 28.74 4.27 -2.15
N VAL A 1065 29.14 5.30 -1.40
CA VAL A 1065 30.06 5.14 -0.28
C VAL A 1065 29.38 4.31 0.82
N CYS A 1066 30.05 3.22 1.22
CA CYS A 1066 29.62 2.26 2.23
C CYS A 1066 30.82 1.56 2.87
N THR A 1067 30.63 1.00 4.07
CA THR A 1067 31.63 0.21 4.77
C THR A 1067 31.68 -1.21 4.18
N LEU A 1068 32.82 -1.62 3.61
CA LEU A 1068 32.98 -2.97 3.03
C LEU A 1068 32.81 -4.08 4.07
N ASP A 1069 33.35 -3.90 5.28
CA ASP A 1069 33.10 -4.76 6.45
C ASP A 1069 31.86 -4.30 7.24
N PHE A 1070 30.72 -4.22 6.54
CA PHE A 1070 29.45 -3.83 7.14
C PHE A 1070 29.05 -4.72 8.33
N SER A 1071 28.56 -4.10 9.42
CA SER A 1071 28.00 -4.80 10.58
C SER A 1071 26.71 -4.14 11.04
N LEU A 1072 25.59 -4.89 11.04
CA LEU A 1072 24.28 -4.38 11.46
C LEU A 1072 24.31 -3.89 12.92
N ILE A 1073 25.05 -4.59 13.77
CA ILE A 1073 25.21 -4.27 15.20
C ILE A 1073 25.87 -2.90 15.36
N LYS A 1074 26.93 -2.60 14.60
CA LYS A 1074 27.58 -1.28 14.63
C LYS A 1074 26.72 -0.17 14.01
N SER A 1075 25.85 -0.49 13.05
CA SER A 1075 25.04 0.50 12.33
C SER A 1075 23.72 0.87 13.04
N LEU A 1076 23.05 -0.09 13.69
CA LEU A 1076 21.73 0.09 14.30
C LEU A 1076 21.64 -0.39 15.77
N GLY A 1077 22.63 -1.13 16.27
CA GLY A 1077 22.65 -1.62 17.64
C GLY A 1077 23.10 -0.55 18.63
N GLU A 1078 22.31 -0.34 19.69
CA GLU A 1078 22.68 0.53 20.80
C GLU A 1078 23.28 -0.33 21.93
N PRO A 1079 24.53 -0.08 22.37
CA PRO A 1079 25.23 -0.98 23.31
C PRO A 1079 24.46 -1.23 24.62
N VAL A 1080 23.77 -0.20 25.13
CA VAL A 1080 22.96 -0.29 26.35
C VAL A 1080 21.75 -1.21 26.16
N THR A 1081 21.06 -1.14 25.01
CA THR A 1081 19.90 -2.00 24.75
C THR A 1081 20.32 -3.45 24.53
N ILE A 1082 21.47 -3.68 23.88
CA ILE A 1082 22.02 -5.03 23.66
C ILE A 1082 22.43 -5.66 25.00
N GLN A 1083 23.05 -4.90 25.91
CA GLN A 1083 23.34 -5.37 27.26
C GLN A 1083 22.05 -5.73 28.01
N GLN A 1084 21.00 -4.92 27.90
CA GLN A 1084 19.70 -5.24 28.52
C GLN A 1084 19.10 -6.52 27.94
N TRP A 1085 19.11 -6.72 26.62
CA TRP A 1085 18.60 -7.97 26.02
C TRP A 1085 19.37 -9.21 26.49
N ASN A 1086 20.69 -9.09 26.66
CA ASN A 1086 21.51 -10.17 27.21
C ASN A 1086 21.14 -10.49 28.67
N ILE A 1087 20.84 -9.48 29.48
CA ILE A 1087 20.31 -9.64 30.85
C ILE A 1087 18.93 -10.32 30.83
N ASP A 1088 18.07 -9.97 29.87
CA ASP A 1088 16.74 -10.57 29.68
C ASP A 1088 16.79 -12.01 29.11
N GLY A 1089 17.99 -12.52 28.79
CA GLY A 1089 18.23 -13.90 28.36
C GLY A 1089 18.43 -14.11 26.85
N LEU A 1090 18.69 -13.05 26.08
CA LEU A 1090 19.17 -13.18 24.70
C LEU A 1090 20.63 -13.70 24.70
N PRO A 1091 21.00 -14.65 23.83
CA PRO A 1091 22.40 -15.02 23.63
C PRO A 1091 23.22 -13.86 23.07
N SER A 1092 24.46 -13.71 23.54
CA SER A 1092 25.36 -12.62 23.16
C SER A 1092 26.09 -12.84 21.82
N ASP A 1093 25.67 -13.81 21.00
CA ASP A 1093 26.24 -14.06 19.68
C ASP A 1093 25.69 -13.10 18.62
N ASP A 1094 26.50 -12.78 17.62
CA ASP A 1094 26.13 -11.81 16.57
C ASP A 1094 24.81 -12.15 15.87
N PHE A 1095 24.49 -13.44 15.65
CA PHE A 1095 23.27 -13.84 14.96
C PHE A 1095 22.01 -13.63 15.82
N SER A 1096 22.10 -13.91 17.12
CA SER A 1096 21.07 -13.59 18.11
C SER A 1096 20.85 -12.09 18.23
N VAL A 1097 21.92 -11.30 18.37
CA VAL A 1097 21.84 -9.84 18.47
C VAL A 1097 21.31 -9.20 17.19
N GLU A 1098 21.77 -9.62 16.00
CA GLU A 1098 21.22 -9.18 14.72
C GLU A 1098 19.72 -9.51 14.61
N SER A 1099 19.31 -10.70 15.04
CA SER A 1099 17.91 -11.12 14.94
C SER A 1099 17.03 -10.33 15.92
N ALA A 1100 17.54 -9.98 17.10
CA ALA A 1100 16.87 -9.04 18.02
C ALA A 1100 16.75 -7.63 17.42
N ILE A 1101 17.80 -7.10 16.79
CA ILE A 1101 17.74 -5.81 16.06
C ILE A 1101 16.65 -5.86 14.96
N ILE A 1102 16.58 -6.95 14.19
CA ILE A 1102 15.54 -7.12 13.17
C ILE A 1102 14.15 -7.14 13.81
N ILE A 1103 13.94 -7.87 14.92
CA ILE A 1103 12.65 -7.92 15.63
C ILE A 1103 12.22 -6.55 16.16
N MET A 1104 13.13 -5.81 16.79
CA MET A 1104 12.83 -4.51 17.41
C MET A 1104 12.70 -3.36 16.39
N THR A 1105 13.28 -3.50 15.19
CA THR A 1105 13.25 -2.46 14.15
C THR A 1105 12.21 -2.73 13.06
N ALA A 1106 11.76 -3.98 12.87
CA ALA A 1106 10.80 -4.32 11.83
C ALA A 1106 9.41 -3.72 12.06
N ARG A 1107 8.80 -3.17 11.00
CA ARG A 1107 7.41 -2.68 11.02
C ARG A 1107 6.35 -3.79 11.10
N ARG A 1108 6.77 -5.05 10.92
CA ARG A 1108 5.92 -6.25 11.00
C ARG A 1108 6.55 -7.19 12.00
N TRP A 1109 5.73 -7.80 12.84
CA TRP A 1109 6.13 -8.83 13.80
C TRP A 1109 6.74 -10.03 13.07
N PRO A 1110 8.06 -10.30 13.19
CA PRO A 1110 8.69 -11.40 12.48
C PRO A 1110 8.29 -12.75 13.09
N LEU A 1111 8.11 -13.77 12.25
CA LEU A 1111 7.88 -15.13 12.72
C LEU A 1111 9.18 -15.74 13.26
N MET A 1112 9.28 -15.86 14.59
CA MET A 1112 10.42 -16.50 15.25
C MET A 1112 10.36 -18.03 15.09
N ILE A 1113 11.35 -18.61 14.42
CA ILE A 1113 11.53 -20.07 14.32
C ILE A 1113 12.53 -20.49 15.40
N ASP A 1114 12.01 -20.74 16.60
CA ASP A 1114 12.80 -20.98 17.82
C ASP A 1114 12.59 -22.42 18.36
N PRO A 1115 13.36 -23.42 17.86
CA PRO A 1115 13.26 -24.80 18.33
C PRO A 1115 13.87 -25.02 19.73
N GLN A 1116 14.70 -24.10 20.22
CA GLN A 1116 15.36 -24.20 21.53
C GLN A 1116 14.56 -23.48 22.65
N GLY A 1117 13.57 -22.67 22.28
CA GLY A 1117 12.75 -21.89 23.19
C GLY A 1117 13.48 -20.69 23.81
N GLN A 1118 14.60 -20.26 23.24
CA GLN A 1118 15.43 -19.16 23.76
C GLN A 1118 14.77 -17.80 23.52
N ALA A 1119 14.37 -17.51 22.27
CA ALA A 1119 13.67 -16.27 21.93
C ALA A 1119 12.32 -16.17 22.65
N ASN A 1120 11.62 -17.30 22.84
CA ASN A 1120 10.39 -17.39 23.62
C ASN A 1120 10.60 -17.03 25.11
N ARG A 1121 11.74 -17.43 25.71
CA ARG A 1121 12.09 -17.01 27.08
C ARG A 1121 12.47 -15.53 27.13
N TRP A 1122 13.35 -15.08 26.24
CA TRP A 1122 13.78 -13.69 26.15
C TRP A 1122 12.60 -12.72 26.04
N ILE A 1123 11.69 -12.92 25.08
CA ILE A 1123 10.49 -12.07 24.92
C ILE A 1123 9.60 -12.10 26.17
N LYS A 1124 9.43 -13.25 26.83
CA LYS A 1124 8.65 -13.33 28.09
C LYS A 1124 9.28 -12.59 29.26
N THR A 1125 10.61 -12.50 29.31
CA THR A 1125 11.33 -11.74 30.34
C THR A 1125 11.25 -10.24 30.02
N MET A 1126 11.59 -9.86 28.79
CA MET A 1126 11.63 -8.48 28.31
C MET A 1126 10.24 -7.81 28.36
N GLU A 1127 9.19 -8.51 27.90
CA GLU A 1127 7.80 -8.00 27.87
C GLU A 1127 7.01 -8.29 29.17
N LYS A 1128 7.67 -8.83 30.21
CA LYS A 1128 7.04 -9.08 31.51
C LYS A 1128 6.41 -7.82 32.13
N PRO A 1129 7.00 -6.61 32.06
CA PRO A 1129 6.37 -5.39 32.56
C PRO A 1129 5.11 -4.98 31.79
N ASN A 1130 4.99 -5.41 30.53
CA ASN A 1130 3.93 -5.01 29.61
C ASN A 1130 2.70 -5.95 29.63
N ASN A 1131 2.61 -6.85 30.62
CA ASN A 1131 1.49 -7.78 30.82
C ASN A 1131 1.17 -8.66 29.59
N ILE A 1132 2.20 -9.28 29.00
CA ILE A 1132 2.09 -10.13 27.82
C ILE A 1132 1.07 -11.28 27.98
N CYS A 1133 0.10 -11.36 27.08
CA CYS A 1133 -0.89 -12.45 27.03
C CYS A 1133 -0.40 -13.58 26.10
N ILE A 1134 -0.41 -14.83 26.59
CA ILE A 1134 0.08 -16.00 25.85
C ILE A 1134 -1.12 -16.88 25.44
N VAL A 1135 -1.37 -16.99 24.13
CA VAL A 1135 -2.51 -17.73 23.57
C VAL A 1135 -2.03 -18.75 22.53
N ARG A 1136 -2.73 -19.90 22.41
CA ARG A 1136 -2.46 -20.94 21.40
C ARG A 1136 -3.58 -20.99 20.35
N MET A 1137 -3.22 -21.21 19.09
CA MET A 1137 -4.12 -21.36 17.93
C MET A 1137 -5.22 -22.45 18.08
N THR A 1138 -5.04 -23.37 19.03
CA THR A 1138 -5.93 -24.50 19.36
C THR A 1138 -6.97 -24.20 20.45
N GLN A 1139 -6.86 -23.08 21.18
CA GLN A 1139 -7.84 -22.72 22.21
C GLN A 1139 -9.12 -22.18 21.55
N ALA A 1140 -10.29 -22.63 22.03
CA ALA A 1140 -11.58 -22.22 21.49
C ALA A 1140 -11.86 -20.71 21.71
N ASP A 1141 -11.44 -20.18 22.87
CA ASP A 1141 -11.72 -18.81 23.32
C ASP A 1141 -10.79 -17.71 22.74
N LEU A 1142 -10.14 -17.93 21.59
CA LEU A 1142 -9.26 -16.95 20.93
C LEU A 1142 -9.89 -15.54 20.75
N GLY A 1143 -11.22 -15.44 20.70
CA GLY A 1143 -11.93 -14.16 20.59
C GLY A 1143 -11.87 -13.27 21.83
N ARG A 1144 -11.84 -13.85 23.05
CA ARG A 1144 -11.92 -13.06 24.30
C ARG A 1144 -10.62 -12.29 24.64
N PRO A 1145 -9.41 -12.90 24.61
CA PRO A 1145 -8.16 -12.19 24.86
C PRO A 1145 -7.82 -11.13 23.81
N ASN A 1146 -8.22 -11.36 22.56
CA ASN A 1146 -8.01 -10.40 21.47
C ASN A 1146 -8.88 -9.14 21.64
N GLN A 1147 -10.08 -9.24 22.22
CA GLN A 1147 -10.93 -8.08 22.50
C GLN A 1147 -10.42 -7.24 23.68
N THR A 1148 -9.94 -7.87 24.77
CA THR A 1148 -9.42 -7.15 25.94
C THR A 1148 -8.09 -6.44 25.66
N SER A 1149 -7.28 -6.95 24.74
CA SER A 1149 -6.02 -6.32 24.32
C SER A 1149 -6.16 -5.25 23.21
N SER A 1150 -7.30 -5.20 22.48
CA SER A 1150 -7.47 -4.31 21.33
C SER A 1150 -7.90 -2.87 21.62
N PHE A 1151 -8.14 -2.50 22.89
CA PHE A 1151 -8.68 -1.19 23.27
C PHE A 1151 -7.66 -0.03 23.19
N ARG A 1152 -7.16 0.28 21.99
CA ARG A 1152 -6.53 1.60 21.69
C ARG A 1152 -6.42 2.02 20.21
N HIS A 1153 -7.17 1.44 19.27
CA HIS A 1153 -7.33 2.01 17.92
C HIS A 1153 -8.79 2.04 17.47
N SER A 1154 -9.43 3.18 17.69
CA SER A 1154 -10.78 3.49 17.20
C SER A 1154 -10.75 3.88 15.72
N SER A 1155 -10.89 2.90 14.82
CA SER A 1155 -11.16 3.16 13.41
C SER A 1155 -12.64 3.52 13.20
N VAL A 1156 -13.02 4.74 13.59
CA VAL A 1156 -14.33 5.32 13.25
C VAL A 1156 -14.19 6.10 11.95
N PHE A 1157 -14.61 5.49 10.84
CA PHE A 1157 -14.98 6.22 9.63
C PHE A 1157 -16.47 5.93 9.35
N PRO A 1158 -17.36 6.92 9.48
CA PRO A 1158 -18.78 6.71 9.25
C PRO A 1158 -19.08 6.75 7.74
N THR A 1159 -19.39 5.60 7.14
CA THR A 1159 -20.02 5.55 5.82
C THR A 1159 -21.48 5.99 5.88
N LYS A 1160 -21.69 7.31 5.95
CA LYS A 1160 -22.96 7.97 5.61
C LYS A 1160 -22.73 8.94 4.45
N VAL A 1161 -22.91 8.44 3.23
CA VAL A 1161 -23.17 9.30 2.07
C VAL A 1161 -24.67 9.48 1.93
N ASN A 1162 -25.11 10.71 1.65
CA ASN A 1162 -26.51 11.09 1.67
C ASN A 1162 -27.34 10.47 0.52
N GLY A 1163 -28.52 9.95 0.87
CA GLY A 1163 -29.74 10.16 0.08
C GLY A 1163 -29.94 9.46 -1.28
N ARG A 1164 -28.91 8.86 -1.88
CA ARG A 1164 -29.06 8.07 -3.12
C ARG A 1164 -28.72 6.60 -2.86
N ARG A 1165 -29.62 5.68 -3.21
CA ARG A 1165 -29.33 4.23 -3.20
C ARG A 1165 -28.27 3.94 -4.26
N PRO A 1166 -27.14 3.28 -3.94
CA PRO A 1166 -26.19 2.83 -4.96
C PRO A 1166 -26.90 1.84 -5.89
N ARG A 1167 -26.62 1.93 -7.20
CA ARG A 1167 -27.30 1.12 -8.23
C ARG A 1167 -26.60 -0.22 -8.53
N ASN A 1168 -25.30 -0.35 -8.24
CA ASN A 1168 -24.47 -1.48 -8.68
C ASN A 1168 -23.59 -2.06 -7.54
N ILE A 1169 -23.10 -3.31 -7.69
CA ILE A 1169 -22.40 -4.07 -6.64
C ILE A 1169 -21.12 -4.72 -7.15
N LEU A 1170 -20.04 -4.60 -6.36
CA LEU A 1170 -18.77 -5.25 -6.61
C LEU A 1170 -18.51 -6.35 -5.59
N PHE A 1171 -18.31 -7.58 -6.06
CA PHE A 1171 -17.88 -8.70 -5.24
C PHE A 1171 -16.37 -8.92 -5.39
N SER A 1172 -15.62 -8.89 -4.29
CA SER A 1172 -14.17 -9.10 -4.27
C SER A 1172 -13.77 -10.32 -3.44
N PHE A 1173 -12.87 -11.15 -3.99
CA PHE A 1173 -12.36 -12.37 -3.37
C PHE A 1173 -10.85 -12.56 -3.57
#